data_AF-Q4CML1-F1
#
_entry.id   AF-Q4CML1-F1
#
_cell.length_a   1.000
_cell.length_b   1.000
_cell.length_c   1.000
_cell.angle_alpha   90.00
_cell.angle_beta   90.00
_cell.angle_gamma   90.00
#
_symmetry.space_group_name_H-M   'P 1'
#
loop_
_entity.id
_entity.type
_entity.pdbx_description
1 polymer ?
#
loop_
_entity_poly.entity_id
_entity_poly.type
_entity_poly.pdbx_seq_one_letter_code
_entity_poly.pdbx_strand_id
1 'polypeptide(L)'
;VFISRSIFQIYYNSWLQVSGNLCRESPLEAFAVFNLKLNLRGSTVFVSGNRFMSSAGTPTVLWIPAAPRELTNGAIVAACNTVNGEEGVQYSIPSVYNATILTCSDPCALAASCFPSYTTTASSDGCACRCAEGGHGDACLPVAVPEPPSTDGADLCVRDVRVGVKVNAGLGTSVVCYVGVTFAADVVVDVESMSGSVRNVTLANCTFFGGASLYVVGWRSDPPAGERVDVLLSGLESRSGGGVVVASRFSPDSRVTVVDSVLIAEKRVAYHGDYDLGDLSACLVVHNVNLTGSVLTIARTHVAAVFGDAVGLLFVGGVALSSRGALYVDRLLVQTALGLCVLVEGGVAASGGSVVAFVDSGFLLCKHAVSVRGAVSVSDSAVALVRSEFLSTEEYAVAFYSTVSLADGSMLLAKGNIHDGVSREMLYAAGAVTAAGSTLSFVRNRALLPRMLSLSLSLAAGAHVRVACNDAGGRVLSTAEEYAAAGFGDAGRIDVAGCGDCDRDTHCYAPGTASASMTNGVCVCLCGSGGYGEACVPVGAPALPPAVGTAPSVFVRENLTVQSVFVVPAGASEVALRHVVLDGVSPVLYVPWMARDGVRIVVQNVSLLNGAVLYVMGGGALRGAVAAGSDEGGPVELSVCDVEALNGALVLSGTFPAGSVLTVTDSLLVAARPTPLVYLPGSQSSPYAPVLVLSGLRLVRSVLVVSGVALVTVMTGGRTVVVDGAVLELVGGGVALDAAVFGGEYALYASARVVASGGAVLRVSGSQVYAAHGLVFGSGAEADASAVVVNDNVGVLTDGALLELRGSASFASGSWLSVRGNSISGRLLSLPSYPRRADLVQSTLTLHGNAGSGPVVMDGTVALVGAGRKFVVGCLTLNGQALQPMHYRSAGIIGEFRPVACGVCDADVRCFAAATRAMSGSCGCRCAEGGYGRDCLPVYLPHVDGCNRTPGMPLLSHTATLTETHSLTTTWTPSLSTTRYSPTRYGPTKTLQVTETVALPPTRTPTASVSSTLWWSDVACPTLTVTTTAAGGSLTQNDIRGSGSAVPTRLMVALPPPFRWARDPQLGTHLSFVPVSTVQPSGFGGPWGAMLSNATWVRNATNPSTV
;
A
#
# COMPACT_ATOMS: atom_id res chain seq x y z
N VAL A 1 -17.38 -38.00 -26.20
CA VAL A 1 -17.08 -38.74 -27.44
C VAL A 1 -15.82 -39.57 -27.23
N PHE A 2 -15.87 -40.86 -27.53
CA PHE A 2 -14.73 -41.78 -27.46
C PHE A 2 -14.17 -41.99 -28.88
N ILE A 3 -12.89 -41.68 -29.11
CA ILE A 3 -12.26 -41.83 -30.43
C ILE A 3 -10.96 -42.61 -30.29
N SER A 4 -10.88 -43.80 -30.88
CA SER A 4 -9.61 -44.50 -31.03
C SER A 4 -8.84 -43.92 -32.23
N ARG A 5 -7.58 -43.50 -32.02
CA ARG A 5 -6.69 -43.02 -33.10
C ARG A 5 -5.76 -44.10 -33.66
N SER A 6 -5.77 -45.29 -33.08
CA SER A 6 -4.92 -46.43 -33.43
C SER A 6 -5.74 -47.73 -33.47
N ILE A 7 -5.10 -48.84 -33.87
CA ILE A 7 -5.69 -50.19 -33.79
C ILE A 7 -6.06 -50.46 -32.33
N PHE A 8 -7.33 -50.74 -32.08
CA PHE A 8 -7.86 -50.97 -30.74
C PHE A 8 -8.01 -52.48 -30.50
N GLN A 9 -7.28 -52.98 -29.50
CA GLN A 9 -7.17 -54.41 -29.22
C GLN A 9 -7.77 -54.71 -27.86
N ILE A 10 -8.84 -55.48 -27.84
CA ILE A 10 -9.52 -55.92 -26.62
C ILE A 10 -9.44 -57.44 -26.64
N TYR A 11 -8.61 -58.05 -25.80
CA TYR A 11 -8.30 -59.48 -25.86
C TYR A 11 -8.58 -60.18 -24.54
N TYR A 12 -8.55 -61.52 -24.56
CA TYR A 12 -8.60 -62.37 -23.36
C TYR A 12 -9.90 -62.21 -22.56
N ASN A 13 -11.04 -62.26 -23.25
CA ASN A 13 -12.36 -62.12 -22.64
C ASN A 13 -12.53 -60.80 -21.87
N SER A 14 -11.87 -59.73 -22.35
CA SER A 14 -12.02 -58.41 -21.76
C SER A 14 -13.38 -57.79 -22.09
N TRP A 15 -13.67 -56.65 -21.48
CA TRP A 15 -14.93 -55.94 -21.67
C TRP A 15 -14.72 -54.45 -21.75
N LEU A 16 -15.33 -53.85 -22.75
CA LEU A 16 -15.44 -52.41 -22.88
C LEU A 16 -16.92 -52.05 -22.81
N GLN A 17 -17.27 -51.21 -21.85
CA GLN A 17 -18.64 -50.75 -21.67
C GLN A 17 -18.71 -49.23 -21.83
N VAL A 18 -19.63 -48.77 -22.67
CA VAL A 18 -19.98 -47.37 -22.84
C VAL A 18 -21.46 -47.25 -22.55
N SER A 19 -21.83 -47.01 -21.29
CA SER A 19 -23.22 -47.04 -20.89
C SER A 19 -23.68 -45.86 -20.02
N GLY A 20 -24.99 -45.58 -20.06
CA GLY A 20 -25.64 -44.62 -19.17
C GLY A 20 -25.27 -43.14 -19.39
N ASN A 21 -24.58 -42.81 -20.47
CA ASN A 21 -24.11 -41.45 -20.71
C ASN A 21 -25.23 -40.54 -21.23
N LEU A 22 -25.19 -39.26 -20.87
CA LEU A 22 -26.07 -38.22 -21.42
C LEU A 22 -25.26 -37.26 -22.29
N CYS A 23 -25.52 -37.25 -23.59
CA CYS A 23 -24.96 -36.30 -24.55
C CYS A 23 -25.98 -35.20 -24.83
N ARG A 24 -25.75 -34.01 -24.26
CA ARG A 24 -26.59 -32.83 -24.48
C ARG A 24 -26.38 -32.17 -25.85
N GLU A 25 -25.28 -32.50 -26.53
CA GLU A 25 -25.02 -32.13 -27.91
C GLU A 25 -24.84 -33.39 -28.77
N SER A 26 -25.27 -33.29 -30.02
CA SER A 26 -25.09 -34.37 -30.98
C SER A 26 -23.62 -34.53 -31.38
N PRO A 27 -23.07 -35.75 -31.38
CA PRO A 27 -21.71 -35.96 -31.85
C PRO A 27 -21.60 -35.60 -33.35
N LEU A 28 -20.53 -34.90 -33.73
CA LEU A 28 -20.28 -34.51 -35.12
C LEU A 28 -20.12 -35.71 -36.07
N GLU A 29 -19.48 -36.79 -35.61
CA GLU A 29 -19.28 -38.03 -36.37
C GLU A 29 -20.06 -39.18 -35.75
N ALA A 30 -19.61 -39.65 -34.58
CA ALA A 30 -20.32 -40.62 -33.77
C ALA A 30 -19.89 -40.53 -32.31
N PHE A 31 -20.67 -41.09 -31.39
CA PHE A 31 -20.38 -41.04 -29.96
C PHE A 31 -19.16 -41.88 -29.57
N ALA A 32 -19.05 -43.10 -30.13
CA ALA A 32 -17.89 -43.98 -30.01
C ALA A 32 -17.37 -44.36 -31.41
N VAL A 33 -16.12 -44.03 -31.70
CA VAL A 33 -15.46 -44.24 -33.00
C VAL A 33 -14.22 -45.11 -32.83
N PHE A 34 -14.13 -46.19 -33.61
CA PHE A 34 -12.96 -47.06 -33.69
C PHE A 34 -12.29 -46.95 -35.07
N ASN A 35 -11.59 -45.84 -35.32
CA ASN A 35 -11.20 -45.39 -36.67
C ASN A 35 -10.40 -46.37 -37.54
N LEU A 36 -9.67 -47.34 -36.95
CA LEU A 36 -8.80 -48.25 -37.71
C LEU A 36 -9.29 -49.69 -37.72
N LYS A 37 -9.04 -50.43 -36.64
CA LYS A 37 -9.43 -51.85 -36.51
C LYS A 37 -9.73 -52.13 -35.06
N LEU A 38 -10.90 -52.70 -34.80
CA LEU A 38 -11.29 -53.22 -33.49
C LEU A 38 -11.11 -54.74 -33.47
N ASN A 39 -10.16 -55.27 -32.70
CA ASN A 39 -9.95 -56.72 -32.60
C ASN A 39 -10.37 -57.21 -31.21
N LEU A 40 -11.30 -58.16 -31.16
CA LEU A 40 -12.01 -58.51 -29.92
C LEU A 40 -11.61 -59.86 -29.28
N ARG A 41 -11.00 -60.85 -29.95
CA ARG A 41 -10.53 -62.15 -29.37
C ARG A 41 -11.26 -62.62 -28.10
N GLY A 42 -12.53 -62.99 -28.25
CA GLY A 42 -13.39 -63.51 -27.16
C GLY A 42 -13.93 -62.45 -26.19
N SER A 43 -13.64 -61.18 -26.44
CA SER A 43 -14.03 -60.02 -25.63
C SER A 43 -15.29 -59.37 -26.18
N THR A 44 -15.90 -58.50 -25.35
CA THR A 44 -17.18 -57.88 -25.69
C THR A 44 -17.13 -56.37 -25.59
N VAL A 45 -17.75 -55.68 -26.55
CA VAL A 45 -17.99 -54.23 -26.51
C VAL A 45 -19.47 -53.98 -26.31
N PHE A 46 -19.80 -53.17 -25.31
CA PHE A 46 -21.16 -52.80 -24.98
C PHE A 46 -21.37 -51.29 -25.13
N VAL A 47 -22.46 -50.92 -25.77
CA VAL A 47 -22.89 -49.53 -25.87
C VAL A 47 -24.37 -49.43 -25.52
N SER A 48 -24.72 -49.07 -24.28
CA SER A 48 -26.10 -49.21 -23.80
C SER A 48 -26.63 -48.06 -22.93
N GLY A 49 -27.92 -47.77 -22.98
CA GLY A 49 -28.54 -46.77 -22.08
C GLY A 49 -28.05 -45.32 -22.30
N ASN A 50 -27.37 -45.03 -23.41
CA ASN A 50 -26.88 -43.68 -23.68
C ASN A 50 -28.01 -42.84 -24.28
N ARG A 51 -28.16 -41.61 -23.77
CA ARG A 51 -29.19 -40.65 -24.16
C ARG A 51 -28.57 -39.49 -24.89
N PHE A 52 -29.12 -39.14 -26.05
CA PHE A 52 -28.64 -38.08 -26.92
C PHE A 52 -29.71 -37.01 -27.06
N MET A 53 -29.28 -35.76 -27.19
CA MET A 53 -30.13 -34.66 -27.63
C MET A 53 -29.68 -34.22 -29.02
N SER A 54 -30.61 -34.19 -29.96
CA SER A 54 -30.36 -33.79 -31.35
C SER A 54 -31.50 -32.95 -31.88
N SER A 55 -31.17 -31.78 -32.43
CA SER A 55 -32.13 -30.95 -33.17
C SER A 55 -32.18 -31.31 -34.66
N ALA A 56 -31.14 -31.96 -35.20
CA ALA A 56 -30.99 -32.25 -36.62
C ALA A 56 -30.27 -33.58 -36.85
N GLY A 57 -31.04 -34.63 -37.15
CA GLY A 57 -30.53 -35.93 -37.57
C GLY A 57 -30.43 -36.98 -36.47
N THR A 58 -30.28 -38.23 -36.92
CA THR A 58 -30.11 -39.42 -36.08
C THR A 58 -28.63 -39.56 -35.70
N PRO A 59 -28.25 -39.39 -34.42
CA PRO A 59 -26.86 -39.46 -34.03
C PRO A 59 -26.33 -40.88 -34.22
N THR A 60 -25.11 -40.99 -34.74
CA THR A 60 -24.40 -42.28 -34.79
C THR A 60 -23.79 -42.54 -33.42
N VAL A 61 -24.13 -43.68 -32.82
CA VAL A 61 -23.68 -44.02 -31.46
C VAL A 61 -22.39 -44.81 -31.50
N LEU A 62 -22.28 -45.76 -32.42
CA LEU A 62 -21.09 -46.56 -32.61
C LEU A 62 -20.72 -46.61 -34.10
N TRP A 63 -19.49 -46.23 -34.40
CA TRP A 63 -18.93 -46.31 -35.74
C TRP A 63 -17.62 -47.09 -35.75
N ILE A 64 -17.61 -48.19 -36.49
CA ILE A 64 -16.44 -49.03 -36.75
C ILE A 64 -16.24 -49.09 -38.27
N PRO A 65 -15.41 -48.21 -38.85
CA PRO A 65 -15.26 -48.13 -40.31
C PRO A 65 -14.58 -49.35 -40.94
N ALA A 66 -13.71 -50.06 -40.21
CA ALA A 66 -12.92 -51.15 -40.77
C ALA A 66 -12.83 -52.39 -39.86
N ALA A 67 -12.92 -53.55 -40.50
CA ALA A 67 -12.90 -54.87 -39.91
C ALA A 67 -11.49 -55.51 -39.93
N PRO A 68 -11.11 -56.32 -38.93
CA PRO A 68 -9.92 -57.19 -39.02
C PRO A 68 -10.14 -58.32 -40.05
N ARG A 69 -9.05 -58.81 -40.67
CA ARG A 69 -9.10 -59.94 -41.63
C ARG A 69 -9.33 -61.29 -40.96
N GLU A 70 -8.87 -61.44 -39.72
CA GLU A 70 -9.04 -62.65 -38.91
C GLU A 70 -10.13 -62.41 -37.87
N LEU A 71 -11.19 -63.22 -37.94
CA LEU A 71 -12.32 -63.21 -37.02
C LEU A 71 -11.92 -63.81 -35.67
N THR A 72 -12.32 -63.15 -34.60
CA THR A 72 -11.87 -63.51 -33.26
C THR A 72 -13.01 -63.53 -32.25
N ASN A 73 -14.11 -64.24 -32.55
CA ASN A 73 -15.21 -64.57 -31.62
C ASN A 73 -15.67 -63.44 -30.66
N GLY A 74 -15.56 -62.19 -31.08
CA GLY A 74 -15.94 -61.04 -30.26
C GLY A 74 -17.37 -60.62 -30.54
N ALA A 75 -18.05 -60.16 -29.51
CA ALA A 75 -19.42 -59.68 -29.60
C ALA A 75 -19.49 -58.15 -29.42
N ILE A 76 -20.44 -57.54 -30.11
CA ILE A 76 -20.79 -56.13 -29.92
C ILE A 76 -22.25 -56.10 -29.54
N VAL A 77 -22.58 -55.49 -28.41
CA VAL A 77 -23.97 -55.40 -27.95
C VAL A 77 -24.33 -53.93 -27.76
N ALA A 78 -25.36 -53.49 -28.47
CA ALA A 78 -25.95 -52.18 -28.29
C ALA A 78 -27.36 -52.33 -27.73
N ALA A 79 -27.72 -51.58 -26.69
CA ALA A 79 -29.03 -51.76 -26.05
C ALA A 79 -29.60 -50.42 -25.57
N CYS A 80 -30.85 -50.12 -25.93
CA CYS A 80 -31.59 -48.95 -25.43
C CYS A 80 -30.81 -47.62 -25.45
N ASN A 81 -30.27 -47.22 -26.61
CA ASN A 81 -29.70 -45.88 -26.77
C ASN A 81 -30.74 -45.00 -27.45
N THR A 82 -31.03 -43.84 -26.87
CA THR A 82 -32.15 -43.01 -27.27
C THR A 82 -31.71 -41.61 -27.68
N VAL A 83 -32.44 -41.01 -28.59
CA VAL A 83 -32.30 -39.60 -28.99
C VAL A 83 -33.60 -38.88 -28.68
N ASN A 84 -33.52 -37.78 -27.91
CA ASN A 84 -34.68 -37.02 -27.44
C ASN A 84 -35.74 -37.88 -26.71
N GLY A 85 -35.29 -38.95 -26.02
CA GLY A 85 -36.16 -39.88 -25.31
C GLY A 85 -36.78 -40.99 -26.16
N GLU A 86 -36.62 -40.94 -27.48
CA GLU A 86 -37.12 -41.93 -28.44
C GLU A 86 -35.98 -42.85 -28.92
N GLU A 87 -36.32 -44.06 -29.35
CA GLU A 87 -35.39 -44.90 -30.11
C GLU A 87 -35.19 -44.30 -31.52
N GLY A 88 -33.95 -44.26 -32.01
CA GLY A 88 -33.67 -43.67 -33.32
C GLY A 88 -32.21 -43.35 -33.60
N VAL A 89 -31.30 -44.04 -32.93
CA VAL A 89 -29.85 -43.84 -33.13
C VAL A 89 -29.31 -44.75 -34.23
N GLN A 90 -28.18 -44.39 -34.83
CA GLN A 90 -27.54 -45.17 -35.88
C GLN A 90 -26.31 -45.94 -35.35
N TYR A 91 -26.11 -47.14 -35.90
CA TYR A 91 -24.91 -47.95 -35.68
C TYR A 91 -24.29 -48.32 -37.03
N SER A 92 -22.99 -48.08 -37.18
CA SER A 92 -22.22 -48.51 -38.36
C SER A 92 -21.20 -49.56 -37.92
N ILE A 93 -21.62 -50.82 -37.94
CA ILE A 93 -20.84 -51.97 -37.50
C ILE A 93 -20.64 -52.93 -38.69
N PRO A 94 -19.39 -53.30 -39.04
CA PRO A 94 -19.13 -54.28 -40.09
C PRO A 94 -19.77 -55.64 -39.76
N SER A 95 -20.33 -56.31 -40.76
CA SER A 95 -21.02 -57.60 -40.60
C SER A 95 -20.15 -58.74 -40.07
N VAL A 96 -18.82 -58.56 -40.01
CA VAL A 96 -17.90 -59.51 -39.39
C VAL A 96 -18.06 -59.62 -37.87
N TYR A 97 -18.61 -58.60 -37.20
CA TYR A 97 -18.84 -58.66 -35.76
C TYR A 97 -20.19 -59.32 -35.48
N ASN A 98 -20.26 -60.14 -34.43
CA ASN A 98 -21.55 -60.61 -33.93
C ASN A 98 -22.22 -59.47 -33.16
N ALA A 99 -22.96 -58.63 -33.89
CA ALA A 99 -23.60 -57.43 -33.37
C ALA A 99 -25.05 -57.71 -32.96
N THR A 100 -25.38 -57.49 -31.70
CA THR A 100 -26.73 -57.61 -31.14
C THR A 100 -27.25 -56.23 -30.79
N ILE A 101 -28.36 -55.82 -31.39
CA ILE A 101 -29.00 -54.52 -31.13
C ILE A 101 -30.34 -54.78 -30.45
N LEU A 102 -30.46 -54.37 -29.19
CA LEU A 102 -31.64 -54.57 -28.34
C LEU A 102 -32.43 -53.27 -28.19
N THR A 103 -33.75 -53.41 -28.15
CA THR A 103 -34.69 -52.31 -27.92
C THR A 103 -34.78 -51.97 -26.42
N CYS A 104 -35.31 -50.81 -26.09
CA CYS A 104 -35.64 -50.43 -24.72
C CYS A 104 -36.78 -51.26 -24.11
N SER A 105 -37.59 -51.92 -24.95
CA SER A 105 -38.65 -52.83 -24.51
C SER A 105 -38.16 -54.19 -24.02
N ASP A 106 -36.92 -54.59 -24.34
CA ASP A 106 -36.36 -55.85 -23.86
C ASP A 106 -36.09 -55.74 -22.34
N PRO A 107 -36.73 -56.57 -21.48
CA PRO A 107 -36.64 -56.42 -20.03
C PRO A 107 -35.19 -56.49 -19.56
N CYS A 108 -34.35 -57.27 -20.25
CA CYS A 108 -32.93 -57.44 -19.95
C CYS A 108 -31.98 -56.66 -20.86
N ALA A 109 -32.45 -55.62 -21.57
CA ALA A 109 -31.57 -54.66 -22.24
C ALA A 109 -30.50 -54.08 -21.29
N LEU A 110 -30.78 -54.09 -19.97
CA LEU A 110 -29.87 -53.70 -18.89
C LEU A 110 -29.05 -54.84 -18.28
N ALA A 111 -29.40 -56.12 -18.47
CA ALA A 111 -28.50 -57.24 -18.14
C ALA A 111 -27.19 -57.18 -18.97
N ALA A 112 -27.18 -56.36 -20.01
CA ALA A 112 -26.01 -55.83 -20.72
C ALA A 112 -24.97 -55.11 -19.82
N SER A 113 -25.24 -54.98 -18.53
CA SER A 113 -24.36 -54.35 -17.54
C SER A 113 -23.43 -55.32 -16.82
N CYS A 114 -23.53 -56.63 -17.10
CA CYS A 114 -22.69 -57.63 -16.45
C CYS A 114 -21.40 -57.87 -17.22
N PHE A 115 -20.25 -57.89 -16.53
CA PHE A 115 -18.99 -58.31 -17.13
C PHE A 115 -19.01 -59.82 -17.41
N PRO A 116 -18.98 -60.28 -18.68
CA PRO A 116 -19.28 -61.69 -18.99
C PRO A 116 -18.33 -62.69 -18.33
N SER A 117 -17.04 -62.35 -18.16
CA SER A 117 -16.05 -63.26 -17.58
C SER A 117 -16.23 -63.54 -16.09
N TYR A 118 -16.89 -62.64 -15.38
CA TYR A 118 -17.09 -62.73 -13.93
C TYR A 118 -18.56 -62.84 -13.56
N THR A 119 -19.42 -63.20 -14.50
CA THR A 119 -20.86 -63.39 -14.28
C THR A 119 -21.22 -64.87 -14.43
N THR A 120 -21.86 -65.45 -13.41
CA THR A 120 -22.33 -66.86 -13.45
C THR A 120 -23.71 -66.98 -14.09
N THR A 121 -24.64 -66.13 -13.67
CA THR A 121 -25.99 -66.04 -14.22
C THR A 121 -26.45 -64.58 -14.19
N ALA A 122 -27.25 -64.17 -15.18
CA ALA A 122 -28.01 -62.93 -15.12
C ALA A 122 -29.47 -63.29 -14.87
N SER A 123 -30.07 -62.73 -13.82
CA SER A 123 -31.49 -63.00 -13.51
C SER A 123 -32.38 -62.39 -14.59
N SER A 124 -33.31 -63.18 -15.14
CA SER A 124 -34.38 -62.65 -16.00
C SER A 124 -35.33 -61.74 -15.21
N ASP A 125 -35.52 -62.03 -13.92
CA ASP A 125 -36.32 -61.24 -13.00
C ASP A 125 -35.43 -60.20 -12.31
N GLY A 126 -35.49 -58.95 -12.76
CA GLY A 126 -34.80 -57.82 -12.13
C GLY A 126 -33.41 -57.48 -12.68
N CYS A 127 -32.94 -58.17 -13.72
CA CYS A 127 -31.69 -57.85 -14.45
C CYS A 127 -30.41 -57.77 -13.62
N ALA A 128 -30.41 -58.38 -12.43
CA ALA A 128 -29.23 -58.41 -11.56
C ALA A 128 -28.20 -59.45 -12.05
N CYS A 129 -26.93 -59.07 -12.01
CA CYS A 129 -25.81 -59.96 -12.30
C CYS A 129 -25.46 -60.78 -11.05
N ARG A 130 -25.39 -62.11 -11.19
CA ARG A 130 -24.83 -62.97 -10.14
C ARG A 130 -23.36 -63.21 -10.44
N CYS A 131 -22.49 -62.65 -9.60
CA CYS A 131 -21.06 -62.71 -9.84
C CYS A 131 -20.46 -64.10 -9.59
N ALA A 132 -19.49 -64.47 -10.42
CA ALA A 132 -18.56 -65.56 -10.19
C ALA A 132 -17.57 -65.18 -9.08
N GLU A 133 -16.80 -66.16 -8.62
CA GLU A 133 -15.70 -65.91 -7.69
C GLU A 133 -14.73 -64.86 -8.27
N GLY A 134 -14.40 -63.84 -7.47
CA GLY A 134 -13.59 -62.69 -7.88
C GLY A 134 -14.33 -61.56 -8.62
N GLY A 135 -15.64 -61.72 -8.91
CA GLY A 135 -16.48 -60.66 -9.44
C GLY A 135 -17.09 -59.82 -8.32
N HIS A 136 -17.06 -58.50 -8.46
CA HIS A 136 -17.48 -57.55 -7.43
C HIS A 136 -18.49 -56.52 -7.96
N GLY A 137 -19.45 -56.16 -7.10
CA GLY A 137 -20.50 -55.17 -7.39
C GLY A 137 -21.54 -55.63 -8.39
N ASP A 138 -22.49 -54.76 -8.72
CA ASP A 138 -23.66 -55.08 -9.56
C ASP A 138 -23.29 -55.47 -11.00
N ALA A 139 -22.14 -55.03 -11.48
CA ALA A 139 -21.62 -55.35 -12.81
C ALA A 139 -20.63 -56.52 -12.83
N CYS A 140 -20.34 -57.14 -11.67
CA CYS A 140 -19.36 -58.22 -11.53
C CYS A 140 -17.97 -57.87 -12.07
N LEU A 141 -17.46 -56.70 -11.73
CA LEU A 141 -16.13 -56.26 -12.14
C LEU A 141 -15.03 -57.08 -11.46
N PRO A 142 -13.84 -57.23 -12.07
CA PRO A 142 -12.74 -58.03 -11.52
C PRO A 142 -12.11 -57.41 -10.26
N VAL A 143 -12.47 -56.15 -9.96
CA VAL A 143 -12.00 -55.39 -8.80
C VAL A 143 -13.22 -54.69 -8.19
N ALA A 144 -13.34 -54.74 -6.87
CA ALA A 144 -14.35 -53.98 -6.15
C ALA A 144 -14.17 -52.48 -6.41
N VAL A 145 -15.19 -51.84 -6.96
CA VAL A 145 -15.25 -50.38 -7.04
C VAL A 145 -15.32 -49.88 -5.59
N PRO A 146 -14.39 -49.02 -5.14
CA PRO A 146 -14.48 -48.42 -3.81
C PRO A 146 -15.84 -47.75 -3.67
N GLU A 147 -16.62 -48.12 -2.66
CA GLU A 147 -17.86 -47.40 -2.37
C GLU A 147 -17.51 -45.93 -2.12
N PRO A 148 -18.26 -44.98 -2.70
CA PRO A 148 -18.09 -43.59 -2.34
C PRO A 148 -18.27 -43.49 -0.81
N PRO A 149 -17.32 -42.88 -0.09
CA PRO A 149 -17.46 -42.73 1.36
C PRO A 149 -18.81 -42.07 1.66
N SER A 150 -19.51 -42.61 2.66
CA SER A 150 -20.80 -42.09 3.14
C SER A 150 -20.73 -40.56 3.30
N THR A 151 -21.81 -39.87 2.92
CA THR A 151 -21.92 -38.40 2.85
C THR A 151 -21.75 -37.65 4.18
N ASP A 152 -21.54 -38.34 5.30
CA ASP A 152 -21.69 -37.78 6.64
C ASP A 152 -20.36 -37.44 7.37
N GLY A 153 -19.20 -37.51 6.69
CA GLY A 153 -17.89 -37.35 7.35
C GLY A 153 -17.01 -36.27 6.71
N ALA A 154 -16.36 -35.45 7.54
CA ALA A 154 -15.40 -34.40 7.18
C ALA A 154 -14.16 -34.86 6.35
N ASP A 155 -14.09 -36.15 5.99
CA ASP A 155 -13.03 -36.79 5.21
C ASP A 155 -13.16 -36.58 3.69
N LEU A 156 -14.17 -35.82 3.22
CA LEU A 156 -14.41 -35.57 1.79
C LEU A 156 -13.58 -34.44 1.16
N CYS A 157 -12.89 -33.61 1.97
CA CYS A 157 -12.15 -32.50 1.39
C CYS A 157 -10.84 -32.96 0.77
N VAL A 158 -10.57 -32.48 -0.44
CA VAL A 158 -9.24 -32.56 -1.05
C VAL A 158 -8.33 -31.57 -0.31
N ARG A 159 -7.24 -32.06 0.29
CA ARG A 159 -6.36 -31.26 1.16
C ARG A 159 -4.93 -31.18 0.65
N ASP A 160 -4.32 -30.01 0.77
CA ASP A 160 -2.87 -29.78 0.66
C ASP A 160 -2.21 -30.34 -0.62
N VAL A 161 -2.94 -30.31 -1.74
CA VAL A 161 -2.43 -30.73 -3.06
C VAL A 161 -2.23 -29.55 -3.99
N ARG A 162 -1.40 -29.75 -5.02
CA ARG A 162 -1.22 -28.81 -6.13
C ARG A 162 -1.94 -29.33 -7.36
N VAL A 163 -2.77 -28.51 -7.98
CA VAL A 163 -3.56 -28.87 -9.15
C VAL A 163 -3.15 -27.97 -10.32
N GLY A 164 -2.58 -28.59 -11.36
CA GLY A 164 -2.08 -27.89 -12.56
C GLY A 164 -3.00 -27.92 -13.77
N VAL A 165 -4.21 -28.48 -13.63
CA VAL A 165 -5.17 -28.65 -14.72
C VAL A 165 -6.50 -28.02 -14.35
N LYS A 166 -7.28 -27.61 -15.35
CA LYS A 166 -8.61 -27.04 -15.12
C LYS A 166 -9.51 -28.04 -14.41
N VAL A 167 -10.20 -27.60 -13.36
CA VAL A 167 -11.12 -28.42 -12.58
C VAL A 167 -12.56 -27.97 -12.83
N ASN A 168 -13.44 -28.90 -13.18
CA ASN A 168 -14.89 -28.69 -13.15
C ASN A 168 -15.44 -29.52 -11.98
N ALA A 169 -15.67 -28.86 -10.85
CA ALA A 169 -16.11 -29.48 -9.60
C ALA A 169 -17.64 -29.45 -9.48
N GLY A 170 -18.17 -30.41 -8.71
CA GLY A 170 -19.58 -30.47 -8.34
C GLY A 170 -20.43 -31.44 -9.15
N LEU A 171 -19.95 -31.94 -10.30
CA LEU A 171 -20.78 -32.79 -11.16
C LEU A 171 -21.29 -34.04 -10.42
N GLY A 172 -22.61 -34.08 -10.19
CA GLY A 172 -23.27 -35.21 -9.53
C GLY A 172 -23.03 -35.34 -8.03
N THR A 173 -22.31 -34.41 -7.38
CA THR A 173 -22.05 -34.44 -5.93
C THR A 173 -22.85 -33.38 -5.19
N SER A 174 -23.19 -33.62 -3.93
CA SER A 174 -23.83 -32.64 -3.05
C SER A 174 -22.82 -31.77 -2.29
N VAL A 175 -21.56 -32.19 -2.24
CA VAL A 175 -20.46 -31.50 -1.54
C VAL A 175 -19.29 -31.28 -2.49
N VAL A 176 -18.74 -30.07 -2.48
CA VAL A 176 -17.44 -29.71 -3.06
C VAL A 176 -16.59 -29.14 -1.92
N CYS A 177 -15.45 -29.75 -1.62
CA CYS A 177 -14.58 -29.27 -0.56
C CYS A 177 -13.09 -29.32 -0.93
N TYR A 178 -12.42 -28.17 -0.88
CA TYR A 178 -10.97 -28.03 -1.04
C TYR A 178 -10.39 -27.23 0.12
N VAL A 179 -9.29 -27.73 0.72
CA VAL A 179 -8.61 -27.06 1.84
C VAL A 179 -7.10 -27.03 1.59
N GLY A 180 -6.46 -25.86 1.63
CA GLY A 180 -4.99 -25.79 1.44
C GLY A 180 -4.53 -26.11 0.00
N VAL A 181 -5.44 -26.08 -0.98
CA VAL A 181 -5.12 -26.50 -2.36
C VAL A 181 -4.55 -25.34 -3.16
N THR A 182 -3.48 -25.63 -3.91
CA THR A 182 -2.81 -24.65 -4.77
C THR A 182 -3.14 -24.91 -6.25
N PHE A 183 -3.89 -24.01 -6.86
CA PHE A 183 -4.36 -24.11 -8.25
C PHE A 183 -3.49 -23.26 -9.20
N ALA A 184 -3.01 -23.91 -10.27
CA ALA A 184 -2.25 -23.29 -11.37
C ALA A 184 -3.09 -23.15 -12.65
N ALA A 185 -4.37 -23.55 -12.59
CA ALA A 185 -5.34 -23.46 -13.67
C ALA A 185 -6.73 -23.26 -13.05
N ASP A 186 -7.69 -22.85 -13.88
CA ASP A 186 -9.02 -22.47 -13.44
C ASP A 186 -9.79 -23.56 -12.70
N VAL A 187 -10.59 -23.16 -11.72
CA VAL A 187 -11.52 -24.03 -10.99
C VAL A 187 -12.92 -23.50 -11.20
N VAL A 188 -13.80 -24.34 -11.73
CA VAL A 188 -15.21 -24.03 -11.94
C VAL A 188 -16.04 -24.93 -11.04
N VAL A 189 -16.78 -24.33 -10.12
CA VAL A 189 -17.84 -25.00 -9.34
C VAL A 189 -19.17 -24.62 -9.98
N ASP A 190 -19.73 -25.54 -10.75
CA ASP A 190 -21.06 -25.37 -11.35
C ASP A 190 -22.11 -25.93 -10.39
N VAL A 191 -22.75 -25.03 -9.64
CA VAL A 191 -23.76 -25.40 -8.63
C VAL A 191 -24.95 -26.06 -9.30
N GLU A 192 -25.32 -25.68 -10.53
CA GLU A 192 -26.44 -26.30 -11.26
C GLU A 192 -26.17 -27.78 -11.56
N SER A 193 -24.90 -28.16 -11.73
CA SER A 193 -24.47 -29.55 -11.98
C SER A 193 -24.40 -30.45 -10.73
N MET A 194 -24.51 -29.85 -9.52
CA MET A 194 -24.50 -30.55 -8.24
C MET A 194 -25.81 -31.28 -7.97
N SER A 195 -25.74 -32.32 -7.15
CA SER A 195 -26.89 -33.13 -6.74
C SER A 195 -27.35 -32.80 -5.31
N GLY A 196 -28.59 -33.17 -4.98
CA GLY A 196 -29.17 -32.94 -3.64
C GLY A 196 -29.88 -31.60 -3.48
N SER A 197 -30.76 -31.54 -2.47
CA SER A 197 -31.55 -30.34 -2.12
C SER A 197 -30.75 -29.29 -1.36
N VAL A 198 -29.69 -29.71 -0.66
CA VAL A 198 -28.72 -28.82 -0.01
C VAL A 198 -27.34 -29.10 -0.60
N ARG A 199 -26.80 -28.10 -1.29
CA ARG A 199 -25.49 -28.17 -1.94
C ARG A 199 -24.48 -27.41 -1.09
N ASN A 200 -23.36 -28.03 -0.76
CA ASN A 200 -22.33 -27.43 0.08
C ASN A 200 -21.04 -27.23 -0.73
N VAL A 201 -20.55 -26.00 -0.79
CA VAL A 201 -19.30 -25.65 -1.47
C VAL A 201 -18.38 -24.97 -0.48
N THR A 202 -17.23 -25.57 -0.21
CA THR A 202 -16.22 -25.01 0.70
C THR A 202 -14.87 -24.98 0.03
N LEU A 203 -14.29 -23.81 -0.13
CA LEU A 203 -12.88 -23.65 -0.48
C LEU A 203 -12.20 -22.84 0.64
N ALA A 204 -11.31 -23.48 1.38
CA ALA A 204 -10.63 -22.89 2.51
C ALA A 204 -9.11 -22.83 2.28
N ASN A 205 -8.47 -21.70 2.55
CA ASN A 205 -7.00 -21.55 2.45
C ASN A 205 -6.43 -21.99 1.10
N CYS A 206 -7.16 -21.74 0.00
CA CYS A 206 -6.73 -22.13 -1.33
C CYS A 206 -5.98 -21.00 -2.03
N THR A 207 -4.94 -21.33 -2.77
CA THR A 207 -4.09 -20.35 -3.47
C THR A 207 -4.25 -20.48 -4.98
N PHE A 208 -4.45 -19.36 -5.66
CA PHE A 208 -4.54 -19.25 -7.11
C PHE A 208 -3.35 -18.45 -7.63
N PHE A 209 -2.56 -19.06 -8.50
CA PHE A 209 -1.36 -18.44 -9.06
C PHE A 209 -1.23 -18.74 -10.56
N GLY A 210 -0.39 -17.97 -11.25
CA GLY A 210 -0.14 -18.17 -12.68
C GLY A 210 -1.36 -17.86 -13.56
N GLY A 211 -2.23 -16.95 -13.13
CA GLY A 211 -3.45 -16.59 -13.85
C GLY A 211 -4.67 -17.48 -13.54
N ALA A 212 -4.52 -18.51 -12.71
CA ALA A 212 -5.64 -19.36 -12.30
C ALA A 212 -6.75 -18.56 -11.63
N SER A 213 -8.00 -18.84 -11.97
CA SER A 213 -9.16 -18.18 -11.37
C SER A 213 -10.20 -19.18 -10.84
N LEU A 214 -10.93 -18.77 -9.79
CA LEU A 214 -12.05 -19.52 -9.25
C LEU A 214 -13.36 -18.97 -9.82
N TYR A 215 -14.24 -19.87 -10.26
CA TYR A 215 -15.59 -19.55 -10.73
C TYR A 215 -16.59 -20.36 -9.91
N VAL A 216 -17.46 -19.70 -9.16
CA VAL A 216 -18.61 -20.33 -8.50
C VAL A 216 -19.87 -19.85 -9.19
N VAL A 217 -20.51 -20.76 -9.92
CA VAL A 217 -21.59 -20.44 -10.84
C VAL A 217 -22.88 -21.02 -10.30
N GLY A 218 -23.83 -20.15 -9.97
CA GLY A 218 -25.20 -20.52 -9.61
C GLY A 218 -26.01 -21.02 -10.82
N TRP A 219 -27.32 -21.13 -10.65
CA TRP A 219 -28.22 -21.58 -11.71
C TRP A 219 -28.32 -20.54 -12.84
N ARG A 220 -28.23 -20.99 -14.09
CA ARG A 220 -28.42 -20.13 -15.27
C ARG A 220 -29.88 -19.71 -15.46
N SER A 221 -30.80 -20.58 -15.05
CA SER A 221 -32.25 -20.38 -15.08
C SER A 221 -32.83 -20.29 -13.67
N ASP A 222 -34.14 -20.08 -13.53
CA ASP A 222 -34.76 -20.01 -12.21
C ASP A 222 -34.61 -21.36 -11.48
N PRO A 223 -34.01 -21.38 -10.28
CA PRO A 223 -33.69 -22.62 -9.60
C PRO A 223 -34.96 -23.34 -9.14
N PRO A 224 -34.94 -24.68 -9.04
CA PRO A 224 -36.06 -25.46 -8.52
C PRO A 224 -36.42 -25.04 -7.09
N ALA A 225 -37.71 -24.99 -6.78
CA ALA A 225 -38.18 -24.67 -5.44
C ALA A 225 -37.72 -25.70 -4.41
N GLY A 226 -37.26 -25.22 -3.24
CA GLY A 226 -36.81 -26.07 -2.13
C GLY A 226 -35.34 -26.52 -2.22
N GLU A 227 -34.62 -26.16 -3.28
CA GLU A 227 -33.17 -26.35 -3.37
C GLU A 227 -32.42 -25.12 -2.85
N ARG A 228 -31.29 -25.32 -2.17
CA ARG A 228 -30.42 -24.24 -1.66
C ARG A 228 -28.95 -24.61 -1.71
N VAL A 229 -28.09 -23.60 -1.72
CA VAL A 229 -26.63 -23.77 -1.66
C VAL A 229 -26.03 -22.95 -0.52
N ASP A 230 -25.11 -23.55 0.22
CA ASP A 230 -24.23 -22.87 1.17
C ASP A 230 -22.80 -22.88 0.61
N VAL A 231 -22.31 -21.71 0.20
CA VAL A 231 -20.97 -21.50 -0.35
C VAL A 231 -20.12 -20.73 0.67
N LEU A 232 -19.00 -21.32 1.08
CA LEU A 232 -17.99 -20.72 1.94
C LEU A 232 -16.63 -20.70 1.23
N LEU A 233 -16.22 -19.52 0.79
CA LEU A 233 -14.91 -19.23 0.22
C LEU A 233 -14.09 -18.47 1.27
N SER A 234 -13.19 -19.16 1.97
CA SER A 234 -12.49 -18.62 3.13
C SER A 234 -10.98 -18.68 2.93
N GLY A 235 -10.24 -17.63 3.30
CA GLY A 235 -8.77 -17.70 3.24
C GLY A 235 -8.20 -17.82 1.82
N LEU A 236 -8.91 -17.35 0.79
CA LEU A 236 -8.41 -17.44 -0.57
C LEU A 236 -7.24 -16.48 -0.79
N GLU A 237 -6.19 -16.94 -1.47
CA GLU A 237 -5.08 -16.09 -1.89
C GLU A 237 -4.96 -16.11 -3.42
N SER A 238 -5.19 -14.98 -4.08
CA SER A 238 -5.02 -14.86 -5.53
C SER A 238 -3.93 -13.87 -5.88
N ARG A 239 -3.05 -14.26 -6.81
CA ARG A 239 -1.98 -13.40 -7.35
C ARG A 239 -1.75 -13.66 -8.84
N SER A 240 -0.98 -12.76 -9.46
CA SER A 240 -0.38 -12.95 -10.78
C SER A 240 -1.41 -13.11 -11.90
N GLY A 241 -2.46 -12.29 -11.84
CA GLY A 241 -3.53 -12.24 -12.83
C GLY A 241 -4.64 -13.26 -12.61
N GLY A 242 -4.66 -13.96 -11.46
CA GLY A 242 -5.80 -14.76 -11.05
C GLY A 242 -6.87 -13.94 -10.35
N GLY A 243 -8.12 -14.40 -10.37
CA GLY A 243 -9.22 -13.77 -9.64
C GLY A 243 -10.32 -14.74 -9.20
N VAL A 244 -11.39 -14.18 -8.64
CA VAL A 244 -12.56 -14.95 -8.19
C VAL A 244 -13.82 -14.40 -8.87
N VAL A 245 -14.70 -15.30 -9.32
CA VAL A 245 -16.01 -14.97 -9.91
C VAL A 245 -17.11 -15.69 -9.14
N VAL A 246 -18.13 -14.95 -8.73
CA VAL A 246 -19.43 -15.48 -8.27
C VAL A 246 -20.48 -15.06 -9.28
N ALA A 247 -21.17 -16.01 -9.91
CA ALA A 247 -22.03 -15.71 -11.04
C ALA A 247 -23.43 -16.32 -10.93
N SER A 248 -24.35 -15.77 -11.72
CA SER A 248 -25.70 -16.29 -11.97
C SER A 248 -26.61 -16.25 -10.74
N ARG A 249 -27.66 -17.08 -10.70
CA ARG A 249 -28.75 -16.99 -9.71
C ARG A 249 -28.50 -17.93 -8.54
N PHE A 250 -28.90 -17.51 -7.35
CA PHE A 250 -28.93 -18.37 -6.16
C PHE A 250 -30.36 -18.44 -5.63
N SER A 251 -30.84 -19.66 -5.41
CA SER A 251 -32.19 -19.91 -4.91
C SER A 251 -32.43 -19.28 -3.54
N PRO A 252 -33.69 -19.03 -3.14
CA PRO A 252 -34.01 -18.59 -1.80
C PRO A 252 -33.37 -19.46 -0.71
N ASP A 253 -33.02 -18.85 0.42
CA ASP A 253 -32.31 -19.46 1.55
C ASP A 253 -30.85 -19.87 1.28
N SER A 254 -30.32 -19.61 0.08
CA SER A 254 -28.91 -19.80 -0.24
C SER A 254 -28.02 -18.73 0.38
N ARG A 255 -26.79 -19.12 0.76
CA ARG A 255 -25.77 -18.25 1.34
C ARG A 255 -24.47 -18.37 0.57
N VAL A 256 -23.92 -17.24 0.15
CA VAL A 256 -22.61 -17.18 -0.50
C VAL A 256 -21.72 -16.26 0.30
N THR A 257 -20.63 -16.78 0.84
CA THR A 257 -19.70 -16.02 1.69
C THR A 257 -18.29 -16.09 1.12
N VAL A 258 -17.72 -14.93 0.80
CA VAL A 258 -16.28 -14.74 0.56
C VAL A 258 -15.71 -14.07 1.80
N VAL A 259 -14.79 -14.73 2.49
CA VAL A 259 -14.30 -14.26 3.78
C VAL A 259 -12.80 -14.50 3.97
N ASP A 260 -12.15 -13.65 4.78
CA ASP A 260 -10.76 -13.83 5.22
C ASP A 260 -9.75 -13.98 4.05
N SER A 261 -10.05 -13.40 2.89
CA SER A 261 -9.31 -13.63 1.64
C SER A 261 -8.41 -12.45 1.25
N VAL A 262 -7.33 -12.72 0.50
CA VAL A 262 -6.40 -11.71 -0.05
C VAL A 262 -6.31 -11.87 -1.57
N LEU A 263 -6.84 -10.89 -2.32
CA LEU A 263 -6.92 -10.96 -3.78
C LEU A 263 -6.12 -9.81 -4.42
N ILE A 264 -5.11 -10.15 -5.20
CA ILE A 264 -4.16 -9.17 -5.77
C ILE A 264 -4.18 -9.26 -7.29
N ALA A 265 -4.37 -8.11 -7.93
CA ALA A 265 -4.22 -7.93 -9.37
C ALA A 265 -3.03 -7.02 -9.66
N GLU A 266 -1.84 -7.62 -9.76
CA GLU A 266 -0.61 -6.95 -10.26
C GLU A 266 -0.41 -7.10 -11.78
N LYS A 267 -1.21 -7.97 -12.40
CA LYS A 267 -1.35 -8.15 -13.85
C LYS A 267 -2.83 -8.16 -14.19
N ARG A 268 -3.16 -7.94 -15.47
CA ARG A 268 -4.53 -8.09 -15.98
C ARG A 268 -5.09 -9.45 -15.54
N VAL A 269 -6.25 -9.43 -14.90
CA VAL A 269 -7.02 -10.62 -14.58
C VAL A 269 -7.90 -10.92 -15.77
N ALA A 270 -7.58 -11.99 -16.49
CA ALA A 270 -8.30 -12.40 -17.69
C ALA A 270 -9.26 -13.54 -17.33
N TYR A 271 -10.55 -13.21 -17.18
CA TYR A 271 -11.59 -14.22 -16.98
C TYR A 271 -11.98 -14.84 -18.32
N HIS A 272 -12.23 -16.16 -18.33
CA HIS A 272 -12.52 -16.94 -19.54
C HIS A 272 -13.99 -17.40 -19.59
N GLY A 273 -14.48 -17.66 -20.81
CA GLY A 273 -15.82 -18.21 -21.06
C GLY A 273 -16.90 -17.14 -21.22
N ASP A 274 -18.12 -17.40 -20.74
CA ASP A 274 -19.29 -16.50 -20.82
C ASP A 274 -19.15 -15.25 -19.94
N TYR A 275 -18.00 -15.07 -19.27
CA TYR A 275 -17.68 -13.98 -18.35
C TYR A 275 -16.65 -13.02 -18.93
N ASP A 276 -16.42 -13.05 -20.25
CA ASP A 276 -15.47 -12.15 -20.90
C ASP A 276 -15.83 -10.70 -20.61
N LEU A 277 -15.00 -10.05 -19.80
CA LEU A 277 -15.17 -8.67 -19.37
C LEU A 277 -14.57 -7.67 -20.38
N GLY A 278 -14.15 -8.16 -21.54
CA GLY A 278 -13.39 -7.38 -22.51
C GLY A 278 -12.10 -6.88 -21.86
N ASP A 279 -11.91 -5.57 -21.88
CA ASP A 279 -10.73 -4.92 -21.31
C ASP A 279 -10.75 -4.69 -19.80
N LEU A 280 -11.90 -4.93 -19.15
CA LEU A 280 -11.99 -4.78 -17.70
C LEU A 280 -11.21 -5.89 -16.98
N SER A 281 -10.49 -5.49 -15.93
CA SER A 281 -9.75 -6.38 -15.03
C SER A 281 -10.26 -6.18 -13.61
N ALA A 282 -10.48 -7.24 -12.85
CA ALA A 282 -10.91 -7.13 -11.46
C ALA A 282 -10.40 -8.29 -10.60
N CYS A 283 -10.22 -8.08 -9.29
CA CYS A 283 -9.80 -9.15 -8.36
C CYS A 283 -10.96 -10.08 -8.01
N LEU A 284 -12.14 -9.50 -7.71
CA LEU A 284 -13.37 -10.21 -7.39
C LEU A 284 -14.50 -9.70 -8.29
N VAL A 285 -15.16 -10.62 -8.98
CA VAL A 285 -16.26 -10.32 -9.89
C VAL A 285 -17.54 -10.98 -9.39
N VAL A 286 -18.63 -10.21 -9.38
CA VAL A 286 -19.98 -10.68 -9.12
C VAL A 286 -20.79 -10.47 -10.39
N HIS A 287 -21.10 -11.55 -11.11
CA HIS A 287 -21.59 -11.47 -12.48
C HIS A 287 -23.05 -11.94 -12.62
N ASN A 288 -23.96 -11.04 -13.00
CA ASN A 288 -25.39 -11.29 -13.17
C ASN A 288 -26.03 -11.96 -11.94
N VAL A 289 -25.65 -11.53 -10.74
CA VAL A 289 -26.16 -12.11 -9.49
C VAL A 289 -27.49 -11.46 -9.10
N ASN A 290 -28.53 -12.29 -9.03
CA ASN A 290 -29.83 -11.94 -8.49
C ASN A 290 -30.04 -12.63 -7.15
N LEU A 291 -30.20 -11.83 -6.10
CA LEU A 291 -30.39 -12.26 -4.71
C LEU A 291 -31.87 -12.22 -4.36
N THR A 292 -32.58 -13.29 -4.69
CA THR A 292 -34.01 -13.44 -4.34
C THR A 292 -34.12 -14.29 -3.08
N GLY A 293 -34.31 -13.66 -1.92
CA GLY A 293 -34.30 -14.34 -0.62
C GLY A 293 -32.99 -15.05 -0.28
N SER A 294 -31.89 -14.68 -0.95
CA SER A 294 -30.55 -15.23 -0.76
C SER A 294 -29.57 -14.13 -0.33
N VAL A 295 -28.45 -14.56 0.27
CA VAL A 295 -27.50 -13.64 0.89
C VAL A 295 -26.11 -13.83 0.29
N LEU A 296 -25.51 -12.74 -0.21
CA LEU A 296 -24.11 -12.66 -0.59
C LEU A 296 -23.36 -11.81 0.43
N THR A 297 -22.29 -12.35 0.99
CA THR A 297 -21.45 -11.67 1.98
C THR A 297 -20.00 -11.68 1.52
N ILE A 298 -19.38 -10.52 1.46
CA ILE A 298 -17.95 -10.33 1.24
C ILE A 298 -17.40 -9.70 2.51
N ALA A 299 -16.66 -10.47 3.30
CA ALA A 299 -16.25 -10.05 4.62
C ALA A 299 -14.74 -10.19 4.86
N ARG A 300 -14.13 -9.32 5.67
CA ARG A 300 -12.71 -9.42 6.10
C ARG A 300 -11.74 -9.76 4.97
N THR A 301 -12.00 -9.21 3.79
CA THR A 301 -11.25 -9.52 2.57
C THR A 301 -10.41 -8.32 2.21
N HIS A 302 -9.16 -8.54 1.82
CA HIS A 302 -8.25 -7.49 1.39
C HIS A 302 -7.96 -7.63 -0.10
N VAL A 303 -8.23 -6.58 -0.85
CA VAL A 303 -8.06 -6.52 -2.29
C VAL A 303 -7.00 -5.47 -2.64
N ALA A 304 -6.04 -5.83 -3.47
CA ALA A 304 -5.06 -4.90 -4.03
C ALA A 304 -5.07 -4.95 -5.56
N ALA A 305 -5.75 -3.99 -6.19
CA ALA A 305 -5.82 -3.87 -7.65
C ALA A 305 -4.86 -2.77 -8.11
N VAL A 306 -3.61 -3.15 -8.35
CA VAL A 306 -2.49 -2.23 -8.63
C VAL A 306 -2.11 -2.20 -10.12
N PHE A 307 -2.69 -3.10 -10.92
CA PHE A 307 -2.49 -3.12 -12.37
C PHE A 307 -3.42 -2.15 -13.08
N GLY A 308 -2.88 -1.07 -13.66
CA GLY A 308 -3.62 -0.20 -14.58
C GLY A 308 -4.96 0.29 -14.00
N ASP A 309 -6.03 0.09 -14.78
CA ASP A 309 -7.41 0.40 -14.44
C ASP A 309 -8.17 -0.75 -13.76
N ALA A 310 -7.45 -1.74 -13.20
CA ALA A 310 -8.06 -2.86 -12.51
C ALA A 310 -8.93 -2.42 -11.34
N VAL A 311 -10.06 -3.10 -11.18
CA VAL A 311 -11.06 -2.85 -10.14
C VAL A 311 -10.85 -3.81 -8.98
N GLY A 312 -11.07 -3.35 -7.75
CA GLY A 312 -11.05 -4.25 -6.60
C GLY A 312 -12.20 -5.28 -6.64
N LEU A 313 -13.43 -4.77 -6.54
CA LEU A 313 -14.68 -5.54 -6.60
C LEU A 313 -15.57 -5.02 -7.73
N LEU A 314 -15.86 -5.88 -8.71
CA LEU A 314 -16.67 -5.54 -9.87
C LEU A 314 -17.99 -6.30 -9.87
N PHE A 315 -19.10 -5.58 -9.97
CA PHE A 315 -20.41 -6.16 -10.26
C PHE A 315 -20.74 -5.93 -11.73
N VAL A 316 -21.09 -7.00 -12.44
CA VAL A 316 -21.44 -6.98 -13.87
C VAL A 316 -22.90 -7.37 -14.01
N GLY A 317 -23.66 -6.59 -14.78
CA GLY A 317 -25.11 -6.80 -14.96
C GLY A 317 -25.98 -6.29 -13.80
N GLY A 318 -25.39 -5.48 -12.92
CA GLY A 318 -26.03 -4.84 -11.78
C GLY A 318 -26.17 -5.76 -10.58
N VAL A 319 -26.84 -5.24 -9.54
CA VAL A 319 -27.19 -5.99 -8.34
C VAL A 319 -28.70 -5.93 -8.17
N ALA A 320 -29.37 -7.07 -8.29
CA ALA A 320 -30.81 -7.19 -8.05
C ALA A 320 -31.06 -7.96 -6.75
N LEU A 321 -31.85 -7.38 -5.85
CA LEU A 321 -32.26 -7.99 -4.59
C LEU A 321 -33.78 -7.91 -4.46
N SER A 322 -34.40 -9.04 -4.15
CA SER A 322 -35.84 -9.12 -3.92
C SER A 322 -36.17 -10.11 -2.82
N SER A 323 -37.38 -10.01 -2.27
CA SER A 323 -37.92 -10.98 -1.31
C SER A 323 -36.96 -11.25 -0.14
N ARG A 324 -36.46 -10.19 0.50
CA ARG A 324 -35.47 -10.25 1.60
C ARG A 324 -34.08 -10.73 1.19
N GLY A 325 -33.64 -10.40 -0.02
CA GLY A 325 -32.27 -10.61 -0.47
C GLY A 325 -31.29 -9.64 0.19
N ALA A 326 -30.04 -10.06 0.38
CA ALA A 326 -29.03 -9.18 0.99
C ALA A 326 -27.63 -9.28 0.41
N LEU A 327 -27.00 -8.12 0.19
CA LEU A 327 -25.59 -7.97 -0.11
C LEU A 327 -24.90 -7.27 1.07
N TYR A 328 -23.99 -7.99 1.74
CA TYR A 328 -23.16 -7.45 2.81
C TYR A 328 -21.70 -7.37 2.38
N VAL A 329 -21.11 -6.19 2.51
CA VAL A 329 -19.68 -5.95 2.35
C VAL A 329 -19.16 -5.46 3.70
N ASP A 330 -18.51 -6.35 4.46
CA ASP A 330 -18.15 -6.10 5.86
C ASP A 330 -16.62 -6.18 6.05
N ARG A 331 -15.96 -5.10 6.48
CA ARG A 331 -14.49 -5.07 6.61
C ARG A 331 -13.78 -5.47 5.32
N LEU A 332 -14.29 -5.01 4.18
CA LEU A 332 -13.58 -5.08 2.92
C LEU A 332 -12.51 -3.97 2.92
N LEU A 333 -11.26 -4.34 2.71
CA LEU A 333 -10.17 -3.39 2.49
C LEU A 333 -9.78 -3.44 1.03
N VAL A 334 -9.82 -2.30 0.34
CA VAL A 334 -9.43 -2.22 -1.07
C VAL A 334 -8.36 -1.15 -1.23
N GLN A 335 -7.23 -1.52 -1.79
CA GLN A 335 -6.18 -0.61 -2.25
C GLN A 335 -6.12 -0.65 -3.77
N THR A 336 -6.07 0.51 -4.41
CA THR A 336 -5.84 0.59 -5.86
C THR A 336 -4.71 1.56 -6.22
N ALA A 337 -4.33 1.58 -7.50
CA ALA A 337 -3.42 2.57 -8.07
C ALA A 337 -4.18 3.76 -8.67
N LEU A 338 -4.98 4.47 -7.83
CA LEU A 338 -5.89 5.52 -8.28
C LEU A 338 -6.97 5.00 -9.25
N GLY A 339 -7.33 3.71 -9.10
CA GLY A 339 -8.35 3.01 -9.88
C GLY A 339 -9.70 2.97 -9.17
N LEU A 340 -10.62 2.13 -9.64
CA LEU A 340 -11.94 1.99 -9.00
C LEU A 340 -11.88 0.89 -7.94
N CYS A 341 -12.25 1.21 -6.71
CA CYS A 341 -12.23 0.20 -5.65
C CYS A 341 -13.43 -0.75 -5.75
N VAL A 342 -14.64 -0.21 -5.88
CA VAL A 342 -15.87 -0.97 -6.17
C VAL A 342 -16.58 -0.34 -7.36
N LEU A 343 -16.88 -1.14 -8.38
CA LEU A 343 -17.64 -0.73 -9.56
C LEU A 343 -18.87 -1.60 -9.72
N VAL A 344 -20.04 -0.98 -9.91
CA VAL A 344 -21.29 -1.65 -10.28
C VAL A 344 -21.69 -1.21 -11.68
N GLU A 345 -21.54 -2.11 -12.66
CA GLU A 345 -22.03 -1.95 -14.02
C GLU A 345 -23.43 -2.56 -14.12
N GLY A 346 -24.45 -1.73 -14.38
CA GLY A 346 -25.85 -2.17 -14.52
C GLY A 346 -26.82 -1.64 -13.44
N GLY A 347 -26.32 -0.89 -12.45
CA GLY A 347 -27.15 -0.30 -11.39
C GLY A 347 -27.49 -1.24 -10.24
N VAL A 348 -28.39 -0.79 -9.36
CA VAL A 348 -28.80 -1.53 -8.15
C VAL A 348 -30.32 -1.48 -8.03
N ALA A 349 -30.98 -2.62 -7.91
CA ALA A 349 -32.42 -2.72 -7.67
C ALA A 349 -32.68 -3.53 -6.40
N ALA A 350 -33.21 -2.91 -5.34
CA ALA A 350 -33.52 -3.57 -4.08
C ALA A 350 -35.00 -3.39 -3.75
N SER A 351 -35.70 -4.50 -3.52
CA SER A 351 -37.15 -4.51 -3.24
C SER A 351 -37.55 -5.54 -2.18
N GLY A 352 -38.73 -5.36 -1.58
CA GLY A 352 -39.38 -6.39 -0.74
C GLY A 352 -38.57 -6.77 0.50
N GLY A 353 -38.18 -5.77 1.30
CA GLY A 353 -37.42 -5.94 2.54
C GLY A 353 -35.97 -6.36 2.32
N SER A 354 -35.31 -5.90 1.26
CA SER A 354 -33.92 -6.27 0.92
C SER A 354 -32.88 -5.28 1.48
N VAL A 355 -31.61 -5.70 1.52
CA VAL A 355 -30.51 -4.91 2.11
C VAL A 355 -29.26 -4.89 1.24
N VAL A 356 -28.69 -3.69 1.02
CA VAL A 356 -27.31 -3.53 0.54
C VAL A 356 -26.54 -2.77 1.60
N ALA A 357 -25.50 -3.36 2.19
CA ALA A 357 -24.77 -2.75 3.29
C ALA A 357 -23.26 -2.87 3.11
N PHE A 358 -22.57 -1.72 3.20
CA PHE A 358 -21.13 -1.64 3.41
C PHE A 358 -20.88 -1.25 4.86
N VAL A 359 -20.11 -2.06 5.58
CA VAL A 359 -19.90 -1.92 7.01
C VAL A 359 -18.41 -2.03 7.31
N ASP A 360 -17.87 -1.11 8.13
CA ASP A 360 -16.49 -1.16 8.65
C ASP A 360 -15.41 -1.37 7.55
N SER A 361 -15.67 -0.90 6.34
CA SER A 361 -14.84 -1.13 5.14
C SER A 361 -13.89 0.05 4.87
N GLY A 362 -12.73 -0.22 4.28
CA GLY A 362 -11.70 0.78 4.01
C GLY A 362 -11.29 0.79 2.55
N PHE A 363 -11.21 1.98 1.95
CA PHE A 363 -10.91 2.16 0.53
C PHE A 363 -9.77 3.15 0.39
N LEU A 364 -8.63 2.71 -0.12
CA LEU A 364 -7.37 3.47 -0.16
C LEU A 364 -6.90 3.69 -1.59
N LEU A 365 -6.53 4.94 -1.90
CA LEU A 365 -5.94 5.35 -3.18
C LEU A 365 -6.83 4.98 -4.37
N CYS A 366 -8.14 5.24 -4.26
CA CYS A 366 -9.12 4.99 -5.32
C CYS A 366 -9.48 6.29 -6.06
N LYS A 367 -9.79 6.23 -7.35
CA LYS A 367 -10.55 7.29 -8.01
C LYS A 367 -11.92 7.48 -7.34
N HIS A 368 -12.64 6.37 -7.18
CA HIS A 368 -13.86 6.27 -6.39
C HIS A 368 -13.81 5.03 -5.50
N ALA A 369 -14.28 5.16 -4.25
CA ALA A 369 -14.44 4.01 -3.38
C ALA A 369 -15.57 3.11 -3.87
N VAL A 370 -16.73 3.69 -4.17
CA VAL A 370 -17.89 3.00 -4.74
C VAL A 370 -18.44 3.80 -5.93
N SER A 371 -18.46 3.20 -7.11
CA SER A 371 -19.00 3.78 -8.32
C SER A 371 -20.13 2.91 -8.87
N VAL A 372 -21.30 3.51 -9.13
CA VAL A 372 -22.45 2.83 -9.70
C VAL A 372 -22.82 3.45 -11.04
N ARG A 373 -22.71 2.65 -12.10
CA ARG A 373 -23.08 2.99 -13.47
C ARG A 373 -24.37 2.31 -13.86
N GLY A 374 -25.47 2.99 -13.56
CA GLY A 374 -26.84 2.53 -13.78
C GLY A 374 -27.77 3.14 -12.74
N ALA A 375 -29.08 3.02 -12.96
CA ALA A 375 -30.07 3.52 -12.02
C ALA A 375 -30.01 2.74 -10.70
N VAL A 376 -30.22 3.44 -9.58
CA VAL A 376 -30.41 2.82 -8.27
C VAL A 376 -31.88 2.96 -7.90
N SER A 377 -32.57 1.84 -7.72
CA SER A 377 -33.98 1.81 -7.30
C SER A 377 -34.12 1.00 -6.02
N VAL A 378 -34.60 1.64 -4.96
CA VAL A 378 -34.80 1.03 -3.65
C VAL A 378 -36.28 1.24 -3.29
N SER A 379 -37.02 0.15 -3.09
CA SER A 379 -38.43 0.17 -2.68
C SER A 379 -38.62 -0.78 -1.50
N ASP A 380 -39.24 -0.33 -0.41
CA ASP A 380 -39.41 -1.15 0.81
C ASP A 380 -38.12 -1.86 1.24
N SER A 381 -36.98 -1.16 1.16
CA SER A 381 -35.63 -1.74 1.30
C SER A 381 -34.62 -0.71 1.79
N ALA A 382 -33.45 -1.19 2.25
CA ALA A 382 -32.42 -0.34 2.84
C ALA A 382 -31.06 -0.44 2.12
N VAL A 383 -30.42 0.71 1.91
CA VAL A 383 -29.02 0.84 1.49
C VAL A 383 -28.24 1.53 2.60
N ALA A 384 -27.16 0.91 3.07
CA ALA A 384 -26.40 1.40 4.22
C ALA A 384 -24.89 1.47 3.93
N LEU A 385 -24.28 2.60 4.27
CA LEU A 385 -22.84 2.84 4.31
C LEU A 385 -22.49 3.18 5.75
N VAL A 386 -21.86 2.26 6.47
CA VAL A 386 -21.67 2.37 7.92
C VAL A 386 -20.20 2.22 8.28
N ARG A 387 -19.67 3.18 9.06
CA ARG A 387 -18.28 3.22 9.56
C ARG A 387 -17.21 2.89 8.51
N SER A 388 -17.44 3.33 7.27
CA SER A 388 -16.51 3.10 6.18
C SER A 388 -15.55 4.28 6.00
N GLU A 389 -14.30 3.97 5.66
CA GLU A 389 -13.22 4.94 5.45
C GLU A 389 -12.91 5.08 3.96
N PHE A 390 -13.00 6.29 3.42
CA PHE A 390 -12.70 6.65 2.04
C PHE A 390 -11.43 7.52 2.02
N LEU A 391 -10.30 6.89 1.72
CA LEU A 391 -8.96 7.36 2.03
C LEU A 391 -8.17 7.70 0.75
N SER A 392 -7.76 8.95 0.63
CA SER A 392 -7.01 9.50 -0.52
C SER A 392 -7.71 9.26 -1.86
N THR A 393 -9.00 9.59 -1.93
CA THR A 393 -9.78 9.48 -3.16
C THR A 393 -9.44 10.60 -4.15
N GLU A 394 -9.26 10.25 -5.43
CA GLU A 394 -8.92 11.24 -6.47
C GLU A 394 -10.13 12.14 -6.81
N GLU A 395 -11.32 11.57 -6.80
CA GLU A 395 -12.58 12.28 -7.03
C GLU A 395 -13.55 12.01 -5.86
N TYR A 396 -14.75 11.48 -6.13
CA TYR A 396 -15.79 11.24 -5.12
C TYR A 396 -15.56 9.94 -4.38
N ALA A 397 -15.95 9.85 -3.11
CA ALA A 397 -15.97 8.55 -2.42
C ALA A 397 -17.05 7.64 -3.01
N VAL A 398 -18.29 8.11 -3.07
CA VAL A 398 -19.43 7.39 -3.65
C VAL A 398 -19.98 8.17 -4.83
N ALA A 399 -20.01 7.56 -6.02
CA ALA A 399 -20.47 8.18 -7.26
C ALA A 399 -21.61 7.38 -7.89
N PHE A 400 -22.78 8.01 -8.02
CA PHE A 400 -23.92 7.50 -8.78
C PHE A 400 -24.01 8.24 -10.12
N TYR A 401 -23.82 7.52 -11.22
CA TYR A 401 -23.83 8.13 -12.56
C TYR A 401 -25.22 8.19 -13.21
N SER A 402 -26.27 7.81 -12.48
CA SER A 402 -27.67 7.86 -12.93
C SER A 402 -28.60 8.30 -11.79
N THR A 403 -29.91 8.17 -11.96
CA THR A 403 -30.92 8.49 -10.95
C THR A 403 -30.90 7.51 -9.78
N VAL A 404 -31.16 8.03 -8.58
CA VAL A 404 -31.36 7.23 -7.37
C VAL A 404 -32.80 7.44 -6.90
N SER A 405 -33.63 6.40 -6.88
CA SER A 405 -35.02 6.46 -6.43
C SER A 405 -35.26 5.64 -5.18
N LEU A 406 -35.80 6.28 -4.14
CA LEU A 406 -36.23 5.67 -2.88
C LEU A 406 -37.76 5.74 -2.78
N ALA A 407 -38.43 4.61 -2.64
CA ALA A 407 -39.89 4.50 -2.56
C ALA A 407 -40.35 3.55 -1.45
N ASP A 408 -41.64 3.58 -1.13
CA ASP A 408 -42.32 2.59 -0.29
C ASP A 408 -41.68 2.37 1.09
N GLY A 409 -41.24 3.43 1.76
CA GLY A 409 -40.63 3.32 3.09
C GLY A 409 -39.14 3.00 3.09
N SER A 410 -38.47 3.13 1.95
CA SER A 410 -37.03 2.87 1.82
C SER A 410 -36.13 3.80 2.62
N MET A 411 -34.89 3.34 2.83
CA MET A 411 -33.86 4.11 3.53
C MET A 411 -32.51 4.09 2.80
N LEU A 412 -31.89 5.26 2.69
CA LEU A 412 -30.46 5.39 2.42
C LEU A 412 -29.78 5.92 3.69
N LEU A 413 -28.90 5.12 4.29
CA LEU A 413 -28.21 5.44 5.54
C LEU A 413 -26.71 5.60 5.29
N ALA A 414 -26.15 6.76 5.62
CA ALA A 414 -24.72 6.98 5.74
C ALA A 414 -24.37 7.31 7.19
N LYS A 415 -23.71 6.40 7.90
CA LYS A 415 -23.48 6.52 9.35
C LYS A 415 -22.01 6.31 9.71
N GLY A 416 -21.36 7.31 10.28
CA GLY A 416 -20.01 7.19 10.83
C GLY A 416 -18.90 7.07 9.78
N ASN A 417 -19.14 7.47 8.53
CA ASN A 417 -18.14 7.35 7.47
C ASN A 417 -17.12 8.50 7.53
N ILE A 418 -15.92 8.27 6.98
CA ILE A 418 -14.84 9.26 6.91
C ILE A 418 -14.41 9.42 5.44
N HIS A 419 -14.35 10.66 4.95
CA HIS A 419 -13.83 11.00 3.62
C HIS A 419 -12.73 12.05 3.74
N ASP A 420 -11.47 11.63 3.58
CA ASP A 420 -10.31 12.53 3.63
C ASP A 420 -9.86 13.01 2.25
N GLY A 421 -10.64 12.72 1.20
CA GLY A 421 -10.43 13.29 -0.13
C GLY A 421 -10.65 14.80 -0.12
N VAL A 422 -9.73 15.52 -0.78
CA VAL A 422 -9.78 17.00 -0.88
C VAL A 422 -10.18 17.49 -2.27
N SER A 423 -10.26 16.60 -3.26
CA SER A 423 -10.55 16.96 -4.64
C SER A 423 -12.04 17.16 -4.91
N ARG A 424 -12.90 16.30 -4.34
CA ARG A 424 -14.34 16.31 -4.55
C ARG A 424 -15.10 15.88 -3.30
N GLU A 425 -16.41 16.13 -3.32
CA GLU A 425 -17.35 15.80 -2.25
C GLU A 425 -17.43 14.29 -1.97
N MET A 426 -17.95 13.92 -0.80
CA MET A 426 -18.06 12.51 -0.39
C MET A 426 -19.04 11.73 -1.27
N LEU A 427 -20.23 12.29 -1.52
CA LEU A 427 -21.26 11.62 -2.31
C LEU A 427 -21.68 12.48 -3.49
N TYR A 428 -21.66 11.87 -4.67
CA TYR A 428 -22.08 12.49 -5.92
C TYR A 428 -23.19 11.68 -6.58
N ALA A 429 -24.17 12.39 -7.11
CA ALA A 429 -25.17 11.82 -8.00
C ALA A 429 -25.32 12.70 -9.24
N ALA A 430 -25.07 12.13 -10.42
CA ALA A 430 -25.26 12.80 -11.70
C ALA A 430 -26.75 12.99 -12.01
N GLY A 431 -27.59 12.00 -11.67
CA GLY A 431 -29.03 12.08 -11.78
C GLY A 431 -29.70 12.63 -10.51
N ALA A 432 -31.00 12.90 -10.60
CA ALA A 432 -31.79 13.28 -9.44
C ALA A 432 -31.88 12.14 -8.42
N VAL A 433 -31.79 12.50 -7.15
CA VAL A 433 -32.09 11.62 -6.01
C VAL A 433 -33.53 11.90 -5.59
N THR A 434 -34.44 11.01 -5.98
CA THR A 434 -35.88 11.14 -5.72
C THR A 434 -36.28 10.28 -4.53
N ALA A 435 -37.04 10.82 -3.59
CA ALA A 435 -37.58 10.06 -2.48
C ALA A 435 -39.08 10.29 -2.33
N ALA A 436 -39.85 9.21 -2.17
CA ALA A 436 -41.28 9.24 -1.88
C ALA A 436 -41.57 8.34 -0.67
N GLY A 437 -42.14 8.92 0.39
CA GLY A 437 -42.38 8.19 1.64
C GLY A 437 -41.14 7.53 2.25
N SER A 438 -39.94 8.04 1.95
CA SER A 438 -38.65 7.37 2.20
C SER A 438 -37.66 8.30 2.89
N THR A 439 -36.64 7.75 3.54
CA THR A 439 -35.71 8.52 4.38
C THR A 439 -34.26 8.47 3.86
N LEU A 440 -33.61 9.63 3.78
CA LEU A 440 -32.16 9.74 3.65
C LEU A 440 -31.59 10.16 5.00
N SER A 441 -30.76 9.33 5.61
CA SER A 441 -30.16 9.59 6.92
C SER A 441 -28.65 9.72 6.84
N PHE A 442 -28.10 10.82 7.35
CA PHE A 442 -26.66 11.06 7.42
C PHE A 442 -26.25 11.38 8.85
N VAL A 443 -25.49 10.49 9.48
CA VAL A 443 -25.18 10.58 10.91
C VAL A 443 -23.68 10.43 11.15
N ARG A 444 -23.05 11.39 11.83
CA ARG A 444 -21.63 11.30 12.25
C ARG A 444 -20.64 11.05 11.11
N ASN A 445 -20.96 11.45 9.89
CA ASN A 445 -20.00 11.41 8.78
C ASN A 445 -19.02 12.57 8.89
N ARG A 446 -17.78 12.38 8.45
CA ARG A 446 -16.74 13.41 8.46
C ARG A 446 -16.15 13.60 7.07
N ALA A 447 -16.02 14.85 6.63
CA ALA A 447 -15.38 15.20 5.37
C ALA A 447 -14.47 16.43 5.53
N LEU A 448 -13.35 16.44 4.80
CA LEU A 448 -12.42 17.59 4.81
C LEU A 448 -12.96 18.81 4.06
N LEU A 449 -13.89 18.61 3.12
CA LEU A 449 -14.49 19.72 2.39
C LEU A 449 -15.71 20.27 3.14
N PRO A 450 -15.96 21.60 3.09
CA PRO A 450 -17.15 22.21 3.68
C PRO A 450 -18.45 21.74 3.00
N ARG A 451 -18.35 21.23 1.76
CA ARG A 451 -19.44 20.60 1.03
C ARG A 451 -19.25 19.08 1.04
N MET A 452 -20.26 18.35 1.48
CA MET A 452 -20.20 16.88 1.60
C MET A 452 -20.91 16.17 0.45
N LEU A 453 -21.96 16.77 -0.10
CA LEU A 453 -22.81 16.15 -1.11
C LEU A 453 -22.89 17.02 -2.37
N SER A 454 -22.88 16.37 -3.53
CA SER A 454 -23.04 17.01 -4.83
C SER A 454 -24.12 16.27 -5.62
N LEU A 455 -25.38 16.64 -5.35
CA LEU A 455 -26.56 15.95 -5.87
C LEU A 455 -27.77 16.89 -5.92
N SER A 456 -28.79 16.50 -6.68
CA SER A 456 -30.09 17.19 -6.76
C SER A 456 -31.17 16.36 -6.09
N LEU A 457 -31.81 16.89 -5.04
CA LEU A 457 -32.86 16.19 -4.30
C LEU A 457 -34.25 16.56 -4.80
N SER A 458 -35.11 15.56 -4.96
CA SER A 458 -36.54 15.73 -5.25
C SER A 458 -37.35 14.90 -4.25
N LEU A 459 -37.85 15.58 -3.21
CA LEU A 459 -38.57 14.96 -2.10
C LEU A 459 -40.08 15.12 -2.30
N ALA A 460 -40.79 14.00 -2.41
CA ALA A 460 -42.25 13.96 -2.41
C ALA A 460 -42.81 13.93 -0.97
N ALA A 461 -44.14 13.91 -0.84
CA ALA A 461 -44.79 13.85 0.47
C ALA A 461 -44.32 12.61 1.27
N GLY A 462 -44.06 12.81 2.56
CA GLY A 462 -43.56 11.78 3.47
C GLY A 462 -42.08 11.41 3.30
N ALA A 463 -41.34 12.07 2.40
CA ALA A 463 -39.90 11.89 2.32
C ALA A 463 -39.15 12.81 3.29
N HIS A 464 -38.06 12.31 3.88
CA HIS A 464 -37.29 13.01 4.91
C HIS A 464 -35.80 12.96 4.64
N VAL A 465 -35.11 14.08 4.85
CA VAL A 465 -33.65 14.13 4.98
C VAL A 465 -33.33 14.36 6.45
N ARG A 466 -32.81 13.34 7.13
CA ARG A 466 -32.48 13.40 8.56
C ARG A 466 -30.98 13.42 8.75
N VAL A 467 -30.51 14.34 9.58
CA VAL A 467 -29.07 14.56 9.76
C VAL A 467 -28.73 14.74 11.22
N ALA A 468 -27.60 14.17 11.64
CA ALA A 468 -27.12 14.33 13.01
C ALA A 468 -25.59 14.32 13.08
N CYS A 469 -25.01 15.36 13.69
CA CYS A 469 -23.61 15.39 14.11
C CYS A 469 -22.58 15.12 12.99
N ASN A 470 -22.82 15.56 11.76
CA ASN A 470 -21.84 15.44 10.68
C ASN A 470 -20.80 16.57 10.77
N ASP A 471 -19.57 16.28 10.37
CA ASP A 471 -18.46 17.23 10.33
C ASP A 471 -18.09 17.50 8.86
N ALA A 472 -18.17 18.77 8.44
CA ALA A 472 -17.78 19.20 7.11
C ALA A 472 -16.77 20.35 7.22
N GLY A 473 -15.59 20.19 6.63
CA GLY A 473 -14.56 21.23 6.67
C GLY A 473 -13.97 21.46 8.06
N GLY A 474 -13.99 20.45 8.93
CA GLY A 474 -13.50 20.54 10.32
C GLY A 474 -14.47 21.27 11.25
N ARG A 475 -15.76 21.31 10.90
CA ARG A 475 -16.83 21.92 11.69
C ARG A 475 -18.02 20.99 11.77
N VAL A 476 -18.50 20.77 12.98
CA VAL A 476 -19.73 20.03 13.23
C VAL A 476 -20.93 20.88 12.81
N LEU A 477 -21.75 20.34 11.90
CA LEU A 477 -22.96 20.99 11.41
C LEU A 477 -24.11 20.80 12.41
N SER A 478 -24.79 21.90 12.72
CA SER A 478 -25.78 21.99 13.80
C SER A 478 -27.12 22.60 13.38
N THR A 479 -27.17 23.29 12.23
CA THR A 479 -28.39 23.94 11.73
C THR A 479 -28.76 23.49 10.33
N ALA A 480 -30.04 23.61 9.96
CA ALA A 480 -30.52 23.20 8.63
C ALA A 480 -29.88 24.02 7.50
N GLU A 481 -29.56 25.30 7.75
CA GLU A 481 -28.87 26.17 6.80
C GLU A 481 -27.43 25.70 6.54
N GLU A 482 -26.71 25.29 7.58
CA GLU A 482 -25.36 24.72 7.46
C GLU A 482 -25.38 23.42 6.64
N TYR A 483 -26.37 22.54 6.88
CA TYR A 483 -26.54 21.32 6.08
C TYR A 483 -26.92 21.62 4.62
N ALA A 484 -27.79 22.59 4.37
CA ALA A 484 -28.13 23.01 3.02
C ALA A 484 -26.89 23.50 2.26
N ALA A 485 -26.05 24.33 2.90
CA ALA A 485 -24.78 24.78 2.35
C ALA A 485 -23.79 23.61 2.08
N ALA A 486 -23.81 22.59 2.94
CA ALA A 486 -23.02 21.37 2.78
C ALA A 486 -23.54 20.41 1.67
N GLY A 487 -24.63 20.77 0.98
CA GLY A 487 -25.15 20.05 -0.18
C GLY A 487 -26.34 19.12 0.09
N PHE A 488 -26.95 19.18 1.28
CA PHE A 488 -28.05 18.30 1.68
C PHE A 488 -29.44 18.73 1.17
N GLY A 489 -29.51 19.69 0.25
CA GLY A 489 -30.75 20.18 -0.35
C GLY A 489 -31.32 21.41 0.36
N ASP A 490 -32.64 21.55 0.37
CA ASP A 490 -33.34 22.72 0.91
C ASP A 490 -33.47 22.67 2.43
N ALA A 491 -33.02 23.73 3.12
CA ALA A 491 -33.04 23.81 4.58
C ALA A 491 -34.42 23.52 5.21
N GLY A 492 -35.52 23.95 4.57
CA GLY A 492 -36.89 23.71 5.04
C GLY A 492 -37.39 22.26 4.90
N ARG A 493 -36.55 21.34 4.44
CA ARG A 493 -36.83 19.90 4.29
C ARG A 493 -35.83 19.01 5.04
N ILE A 494 -34.93 19.61 5.82
CA ILE A 494 -33.88 18.90 6.56
C ILE A 494 -34.25 18.85 8.05
N ASP A 495 -34.43 17.64 8.56
CA ASP A 495 -34.67 17.38 9.98
C ASP A 495 -33.31 17.22 10.69
N VAL A 496 -32.92 18.22 11.49
CA VAL A 496 -31.63 18.23 12.18
C VAL A 496 -31.79 17.78 13.63
N ALA A 497 -31.03 16.76 14.02
CA ALA A 497 -30.90 16.32 15.40
C ALA A 497 -29.52 16.69 15.99
N GLY A 498 -29.48 16.97 17.29
CA GLY A 498 -28.24 17.30 18.00
C GLY A 498 -27.32 16.08 18.19
N CYS A 499 -26.04 16.32 18.44
CA CYS A 499 -25.05 15.25 18.68
C CYS A 499 -25.35 14.36 19.90
N GLY A 500 -26.09 14.89 20.88
CA GLY A 500 -26.52 14.16 22.08
C GLY A 500 -27.86 13.44 21.93
N ASP A 501 -28.58 13.67 20.83
CA ASP A 501 -29.88 13.07 20.59
C ASP A 501 -29.71 11.66 20.00
N CYS A 502 -30.61 10.76 20.37
CA CYS A 502 -30.71 9.42 19.79
C CYS A 502 -32.13 9.17 19.35
N ASP A 503 -32.39 9.60 18.12
CA ASP A 503 -33.67 9.40 17.47
C ASP A 503 -33.66 8.13 16.62
N ARG A 504 -34.72 7.31 16.75
CA ARG A 504 -34.84 6.03 16.03
C ARG A 504 -35.00 6.25 14.53
N ASP A 505 -35.65 7.32 14.10
CA ASP A 505 -35.96 7.59 12.70
C ASP A 505 -34.75 8.20 11.96
N THR A 506 -33.80 8.76 12.70
CA THR A 506 -32.54 9.31 12.21
C THR A 506 -31.41 8.29 12.20
N HIS A 507 -31.25 7.51 13.28
CA HIS A 507 -30.08 6.66 13.50
C HIS A 507 -30.24 5.20 13.05
N CYS A 508 -31.47 4.77 12.79
CA CYS A 508 -31.86 3.38 12.59
C CYS A 508 -32.83 3.25 11.40
N TYR A 509 -33.01 2.04 10.90
CA TYR A 509 -34.09 1.71 9.97
C TYR A 509 -35.42 1.68 10.72
N ALA A 510 -36.18 2.78 10.61
CA ALA A 510 -37.39 3.01 11.40
C ALA A 510 -38.38 1.84 11.40
N PRO A 511 -38.72 1.21 10.26
CA PRO A 511 -39.68 0.09 10.25
C PRO A 511 -39.22 -1.13 11.07
N GLY A 512 -37.91 -1.35 11.17
CA GLY A 512 -37.33 -2.46 11.94
C GLY A 512 -36.98 -2.12 13.38
N THR A 513 -37.16 -0.86 13.82
CA THR A 513 -36.68 -0.37 15.12
C THR A 513 -37.84 -0.18 16.11
N ALA A 514 -37.76 -0.85 17.27
CA ALA A 514 -38.73 -0.70 18.34
C ALA A 514 -38.47 0.56 19.20
N SER A 515 -37.20 0.83 19.53
CA SER A 515 -36.79 2.03 20.25
C SER A 515 -35.31 2.36 19.99
N ALA A 516 -34.91 3.59 20.26
CA ALA A 516 -33.50 4.00 20.22
C ALA A 516 -33.17 4.76 21.51
N SER A 517 -31.98 4.51 22.07
CA SER A 517 -31.54 5.17 23.29
C SER A 517 -30.02 5.33 23.33
N MET A 518 -29.56 6.39 24.00
CA MET A 518 -28.13 6.63 24.20
C MET A 518 -27.56 5.67 25.24
N THR A 519 -26.50 4.95 24.87
CA THR A 519 -25.72 4.08 25.76
C THR A 519 -24.24 4.44 25.61
N ASN A 520 -23.58 4.91 26.68
CA ASN A 520 -22.16 5.29 26.69
C ASN A 520 -21.76 6.27 25.56
N GLY A 521 -22.61 7.25 25.26
CA GLY A 521 -22.35 8.24 24.19
C GLY A 521 -22.62 7.73 22.77
N VAL A 522 -23.04 6.47 22.60
CA VAL A 522 -23.42 5.88 21.32
C VAL A 522 -24.92 5.65 21.27
N CYS A 523 -25.56 6.03 20.16
CA CYS A 523 -26.98 5.75 19.95
C CYS A 523 -27.17 4.29 19.55
N VAL A 524 -27.87 3.53 20.41
CA VAL A 524 -28.15 2.10 20.22
C VAL A 524 -29.61 1.92 19.81
N CYS A 525 -29.82 1.20 18.71
CA CYS A 525 -31.13 0.84 18.19
C CYS A 525 -31.54 -0.52 18.77
N LEU A 526 -32.70 -0.59 19.42
CA LEU A 526 -33.34 -1.85 19.81
C LEU A 526 -34.30 -2.26 18.70
N CYS A 527 -33.99 -3.38 18.05
CA CYS A 527 -34.76 -3.86 16.91
C CYS A 527 -36.06 -4.55 17.34
N GLY A 528 -37.14 -4.27 16.61
CA GLY A 528 -38.40 -4.99 16.73
C GLY A 528 -38.37 -6.32 15.98
N SER A 529 -39.54 -6.98 15.90
CA SER A 529 -39.71 -8.17 15.07
C SER A 529 -39.41 -7.85 13.60
N GLY A 530 -38.35 -8.43 13.04
CA GLY A 530 -37.98 -8.28 11.63
C GLY A 530 -36.85 -7.28 11.36
N GLY A 531 -36.35 -6.56 12.38
CA GLY A 531 -35.14 -5.74 12.27
C GLY A 531 -33.89 -6.48 12.78
N TYR A 532 -32.76 -6.28 12.10
CA TYR A 532 -31.51 -6.99 12.40
C TYR A 532 -30.29 -6.05 12.41
N GLY A 533 -29.29 -6.41 13.23
CA GLY A 533 -28.04 -5.67 13.35
C GLY A 533 -28.19 -4.32 14.04
N GLU A 534 -27.10 -3.56 14.09
CA GLU A 534 -27.03 -2.29 14.82
C GLU A 534 -27.92 -1.16 14.27
N ALA A 535 -28.34 -1.29 13.01
CA ALA A 535 -29.20 -0.33 12.32
C ALA A 535 -30.62 -0.88 12.12
N CYS A 536 -30.93 -2.08 12.65
CA CYS A 536 -32.24 -2.73 12.54
C CYS A 536 -32.76 -2.88 11.11
N VAL A 537 -31.87 -3.17 10.17
CA VAL A 537 -32.20 -3.36 8.75
C VAL A 537 -33.06 -4.62 8.53
N PRO A 538 -33.81 -4.71 7.42
CA PRO A 538 -34.77 -5.80 7.17
C PRO A 538 -34.22 -7.24 7.20
N VAL A 539 -32.95 -7.43 6.84
CA VAL A 539 -32.26 -8.73 6.78
C VAL A 539 -31.04 -8.66 7.69
N GLY A 540 -30.66 -9.78 8.31
CA GLY A 540 -29.46 -9.84 9.15
C GLY A 540 -28.23 -10.23 8.34
N ALA A 541 -27.07 -9.65 8.69
CA ALA A 541 -25.79 -10.18 8.23
C ALA A 541 -25.62 -11.62 8.75
N PRO A 542 -25.14 -12.56 7.92
CA PRO A 542 -24.93 -13.93 8.36
C PRO A 542 -23.81 -14.00 9.40
N ALA A 543 -23.89 -14.97 10.31
CA ALA A 543 -22.81 -15.24 11.25
C ALA A 543 -21.56 -15.68 10.48
N LEU A 544 -20.52 -14.85 10.52
CA LEU A 544 -19.25 -15.16 9.90
C LEU A 544 -18.50 -16.21 10.75
N PRO A 545 -17.72 -17.11 10.13
CA PRO A 545 -16.83 -17.98 10.88
C PRO A 545 -15.88 -17.13 11.74
N PRO A 546 -15.43 -17.63 12.91
CA PRO A 546 -14.46 -16.93 13.72
C PRO A 546 -13.22 -16.64 12.89
N ALA A 547 -12.65 -15.44 13.03
CA ALA A 547 -11.41 -15.09 12.35
C ALA A 547 -10.35 -16.16 12.67
N VAL A 548 -9.80 -16.79 11.63
CA VAL A 548 -8.85 -17.89 11.77
C VAL A 548 -7.53 -17.33 12.31
N GLY A 549 -7.32 -17.48 13.61
CA GLY A 549 -6.21 -16.87 14.32
C GLY A 549 -6.37 -15.35 14.42
N THR A 550 -5.90 -14.76 15.52
CA THR A 550 -5.59 -13.33 15.50
C THR A 550 -4.61 -13.13 14.34
N ALA A 551 -4.93 -12.23 13.39
CA ALA A 551 -4.01 -11.87 12.32
C ALA A 551 -2.61 -11.72 12.93
N PRO A 552 -1.57 -12.39 12.38
CA PRO A 552 -0.28 -12.43 13.03
C PRO A 552 0.13 -10.99 13.31
N SER A 553 0.38 -10.71 14.59
CA SER A 553 0.77 -9.39 15.05
C SER A 553 2.10 -8.95 14.40
N VAL A 554 2.80 -9.88 13.77
CA VAL A 554 4.05 -9.69 13.05
C VAL A 554 3.89 -10.15 11.59
N PHE A 555 4.12 -9.26 10.64
CA PHE A 555 4.24 -9.55 9.22
C PHE A 555 5.70 -9.51 8.80
N VAL A 556 6.23 -10.60 8.22
CA VAL A 556 7.64 -10.70 7.83
C VAL A 556 7.78 -11.07 6.36
N ARG A 557 8.68 -10.38 5.65
CA ARG A 557 9.23 -10.80 4.36
C ARG A 557 10.75 -10.81 4.47
N GLU A 558 11.35 -11.96 4.23
CA GLU A 558 12.78 -12.14 4.44
C GLU A 558 13.43 -13.02 3.36
N ASN A 559 14.63 -12.64 2.91
CA ASN A 559 15.46 -13.41 1.96
C ASN A 559 14.76 -13.74 0.63
N LEU A 560 14.11 -12.75 0.00
CA LEU A 560 13.34 -12.98 -1.23
C LEU A 560 13.32 -11.78 -2.18
N THR A 561 13.14 -12.05 -3.46
CA THR A 561 12.84 -11.04 -4.48
C THR A 561 11.33 -10.90 -4.63
N VAL A 562 10.82 -9.70 -4.44
CA VAL A 562 9.41 -9.34 -4.62
C VAL A 562 9.23 -8.75 -6.00
N GLN A 563 8.54 -9.52 -6.86
CA GLN A 563 8.11 -9.09 -8.20
C GLN A 563 6.58 -8.93 -8.29
N SER A 564 5.88 -9.16 -7.18
CA SER A 564 4.43 -9.01 -7.05
C SER A 564 4.13 -8.26 -5.76
N VAL A 565 3.20 -7.32 -5.80
CA VAL A 565 2.82 -6.53 -4.61
C VAL A 565 2.27 -7.46 -3.53
N PHE A 566 2.63 -7.16 -2.29
CA PHE A 566 2.06 -7.82 -1.12
C PHE A 566 1.23 -6.83 -0.32
N VAL A 567 0.34 -7.39 0.49
CA VAL A 567 -0.55 -6.66 1.36
C VAL A 567 -0.19 -6.98 2.80
N VAL A 568 -0.09 -5.94 3.64
CA VAL A 568 0.08 -6.13 5.08
C VAL A 568 -1.30 -6.42 5.70
N PRO A 569 -1.45 -7.50 6.48
CA PRO A 569 -2.69 -7.79 7.19
C PRO A 569 -3.11 -6.64 8.11
N ALA A 570 -4.41 -6.38 8.17
CA ALA A 570 -4.95 -5.39 9.08
C ALA A 570 -4.64 -5.79 10.54
N GLY A 571 -4.27 -4.80 11.36
CA GLY A 571 -3.94 -5.00 12.77
C GLY A 571 -2.52 -5.50 13.05
N ALA A 572 -1.65 -5.62 12.05
CA ALA A 572 -0.24 -5.95 12.28
C ALA A 572 0.43 -4.92 13.21
N SER A 573 1.08 -5.37 14.27
CA SER A 573 1.84 -4.53 15.22
C SER A 573 3.34 -4.43 14.88
N GLU A 574 3.83 -5.36 14.07
CA GLU A 574 5.20 -5.35 13.56
C GLU A 574 5.21 -5.75 12.08
N VAL A 575 6.00 -5.03 11.28
CA VAL A 575 6.22 -5.27 9.86
C VAL A 575 7.73 -5.31 9.63
N ALA A 576 8.26 -6.43 9.13
CA ALA A 576 9.69 -6.58 8.87
C ALA A 576 9.97 -6.98 7.42
N LEU A 577 10.72 -6.14 6.70
CA LEU A 577 11.29 -6.45 5.39
C LEU A 577 12.81 -6.58 5.58
N ARG A 578 13.36 -7.79 5.39
CA ARG A 578 14.78 -8.08 5.63
C ARG A 578 15.43 -8.80 4.46
N HIS A 579 16.53 -8.31 3.92
CA HIS A 579 17.19 -8.98 2.77
C HIS A 579 16.20 -9.20 1.61
N VAL A 580 15.44 -8.15 1.30
CA VAL A 580 14.38 -8.17 0.28
C VAL A 580 14.80 -7.35 -0.93
N VAL A 581 14.63 -7.90 -2.12
CA VAL A 581 14.79 -7.13 -3.36
C VAL A 581 13.41 -6.78 -3.89
N LEU A 582 13.02 -5.50 -3.86
CA LEU A 582 11.84 -5.00 -4.55
C LEU A 582 12.22 -4.70 -6.00
N ASP A 583 11.68 -5.46 -6.93
CA ASP A 583 12.03 -5.39 -8.36
C ASP A 583 10.83 -4.90 -9.16
N GLY A 584 10.81 -3.61 -9.51
CA GLY A 584 9.74 -2.98 -10.29
C GLY A 584 8.37 -2.91 -9.59
N VAL A 585 8.30 -3.17 -8.29
CA VAL A 585 7.06 -3.16 -7.50
C VAL A 585 6.95 -1.96 -6.58
N SER A 586 5.71 -1.53 -6.31
CA SER A 586 5.41 -0.40 -5.44
C SER A 586 4.51 -0.79 -4.26
N PRO A 587 5.05 -1.45 -3.20
CA PRO A 587 4.28 -1.81 -2.02
C PRO A 587 3.92 -0.58 -1.17
N VAL A 588 2.73 -0.62 -0.56
CA VAL A 588 2.20 0.43 0.33
C VAL A 588 2.05 -0.12 1.74
N LEU A 589 2.72 0.54 2.69
CA LEU A 589 2.58 0.30 4.12
C LEU A 589 1.67 1.39 4.70
N TYR A 590 0.36 1.14 4.68
CA TYR A 590 -0.63 2.06 5.23
C TYR A 590 -0.81 1.82 6.74
N VAL A 591 -0.13 2.64 7.54
CA VAL A 591 -0.10 2.56 9.00
C VAL A 591 -1.49 2.53 9.64
N PRO A 592 -2.49 3.32 9.21
CA PRO A 592 -3.79 3.37 9.88
C PRO A 592 -4.61 2.06 9.85
N TRP A 593 -4.28 1.13 8.95
CA TRP A 593 -4.86 -0.22 8.91
C TRP A 593 -4.12 -1.22 9.81
N MET A 594 -2.95 -0.85 10.33
CA MET A 594 -2.13 -1.67 11.23
C MET A 594 -2.64 -1.56 12.68
N ALA A 595 -1.85 -2.00 13.66
CA ALA A 595 -2.24 -1.96 15.06
C ALA A 595 -2.49 -0.52 15.56
N ARG A 596 -3.63 -0.32 16.25
CA ARG A 596 -4.03 0.99 16.80
C ARG A 596 -3.14 1.44 17.96
N ASP A 597 -2.60 0.50 18.73
CA ASP A 597 -1.76 0.82 19.90
C ASP A 597 -0.31 1.21 19.52
N GLY A 598 -0.01 1.24 18.23
CA GLY A 598 1.30 1.57 17.68
C GLY A 598 1.86 0.42 16.83
N VAL A 599 2.79 0.76 15.93
CA VAL A 599 3.37 -0.20 14.99
C VAL A 599 4.87 -0.01 14.85
N ARG A 600 5.59 -1.12 14.77
CA ARG A 600 7.02 -1.16 14.47
C ARG A 600 7.25 -1.65 13.05
N ILE A 601 7.89 -0.83 12.22
CA ILE A 601 8.20 -1.16 10.83
C ILE A 601 9.73 -1.18 10.67
N VAL A 602 10.30 -2.32 10.30
CA VAL A 602 11.73 -2.49 10.07
C VAL A 602 11.96 -2.83 8.61
N VAL A 603 12.75 -2.02 7.92
CA VAL A 603 13.16 -2.20 6.53
C VAL A 603 14.68 -2.24 6.53
N GLN A 604 15.25 -3.44 6.43
CA GLN A 604 16.68 -3.67 6.61
C GLN A 604 17.26 -4.47 5.45
N ASN A 605 18.40 -4.06 4.90
CA ASN A 605 19.03 -4.74 3.77
C ASN A 605 18.04 -4.92 2.60
N VAL A 606 17.37 -3.84 2.19
CA VAL A 606 16.37 -3.86 1.11
C VAL A 606 16.90 -3.16 -0.13
N SER A 607 16.77 -3.81 -1.28
CA SER A 607 17.15 -3.22 -2.57
C SER A 607 15.92 -2.76 -3.35
N LEU A 608 15.88 -1.51 -3.80
CA LEU A 608 14.83 -0.95 -4.65
C LEU A 608 15.35 -0.83 -6.10
N LEU A 609 14.94 -1.75 -6.96
CA LEU A 609 15.43 -1.86 -8.33
C LEU A 609 14.31 -1.58 -9.36
N ASN A 610 14.73 -1.21 -10.57
CA ASN A 610 13.86 -1.14 -11.76
C ASN A 610 12.59 -0.30 -11.57
N GLY A 611 12.67 0.85 -10.87
CA GLY A 611 11.51 1.70 -10.63
C GLY A 611 10.72 1.35 -9.37
N ALA A 612 11.22 0.45 -8.51
CA ALA A 612 10.53 0.09 -7.27
C ALA A 612 10.42 1.27 -6.30
N VAL A 613 9.26 1.42 -5.67
CA VAL A 613 8.99 2.50 -4.73
C VAL A 613 8.34 1.96 -3.47
N LEU A 614 9.00 2.16 -2.31
CA LEU A 614 8.43 1.80 -1.02
C LEU A 614 7.65 2.99 -0.46
N TYR A 615 6.35 2.84 -0.27
CA TYR A 615 5.49 3.85 0.35
C TYR A 615 5.23 3.50 1.81
N VAL A 616 5.51 4.43 2.71
CA VAL A 616 5.05 4.37 4.11
C VAL A 616 4.12 5.56 4.35
N MET A 617 2.85 5.24 4.59
CA MET A 617 1.77 6.22 4.63
C MET A 617 1.14 6.25 6.02
N GLY A 618 1.18 7.43 6.65
CA GLY A 618 0.49 7.74 7.88
C GLY A 618 -1.01 8.02 7.66
N GLY A 619 -1.67 8.51 8.71
CA GLY A 619 -3.10 8.83 8.70
C GLY A 619 -3.47 10.06 7.88
N GLY A 620 -4.71 10.10 7.40
CA GLY A 620 -5.32 11.31 6.85
C GLY A 620 -5.61 12.36 7.95
N ALA A 621 -5.79 13.62 7.55
CA ALA A 621 -5.97 14.75 8.47
C ALA A 621 -7.19 14.59 9.41
N LEU A 622 -8.26 13.90 8.98
CA LEU A 622 -9.48 13.73 9.78
C LEU A 622 -9.32 12.82 11.00
N ARG A 623 -8.41 11.83 10.99
CA ARG A 623 -8.20 10.97 12.17
C ARG A 623 -7.69 11.76 13.38
N GLY A 624 -7.06 12.93 13.16
CA GLY A 624 -6.56 13.78 14.24
C GLY A 624 -7.48 14.93 14.67
N ALA A 625 -8.65 15.12 14.04
CA ALA A 625 -9.50 16.29 14.27
C ALA A 625 -10.60 16.10 15.35
N VAL A 626 -10.74 14.91 15.92
CA VAL A 626 -11.69 14.65 17.02
C VAL A 626 -11.04 15.07 18.34
N ALA A 627 -11.21 16.34 18.70
CA ALA A 627 -10.68 16.96 19.92
C ALA A 627 -9.15 17.01 20.01
N ALA A 628 -8.61 18.19 20.30
CA ALA A 628 -7.22 18.36 20.74
C ALA A 628 -6.97 17.42 21.94
N GLY A 629 -6.34 16.27 21.71
CA GLY A 629 -6.05 15.26 22.73
C GLY A 629 -6.44 13.82 22.42
N SER A 630 -7.21 13.54 21.36
CA SER A 630 -7.45 12.15 20.93
C SER A 630 -6.38 11.72 19.92
N ASP A 631 -5.21 11.33 20.42
CA ASP A 631 -4.18 10.62 19.64
C ASP A 631 -4.70 9.19 19.35
N GLU A 632 -5.75 9.02 18.53
CA GLU A 632 -6.37 7.68 18.27
C GLU A 632 -5.43 6.67 17.61
N GLY A 633 -4.30 7.12 17.06
CA GLY A 633 -3.22 6.25 16.58
C GLY A 633 -2.05 6.24 17.54
N GLY A 634 -1.65 5.05 17.99
CA GLY A 634 -0.41 4.83 18.70
C GLY A 634 0.82 5.15 17.85
N PRO A 635 2.00 5.30 18.49
CA PRO A 635 3.21 5.76 17.83
C PRO A 635 3.72 4.76 16.78
N VAL A 636 4.37 5.29 15.75
CA VAL A 636 5.05 4.52 14.71
C VAL A 636 6.55 4.54 14.96
N GLU A 637 7.18 3.37 15.11
CA GLU A 637 8.64 3.22 15.01
C GLU A 637 8.97 2.68 13.61
N LEU A 638 9.38 3.56 12.70
CA LEU A 638 9.88 3.16 11.38
C LEU A 638 11.40 3.20 11.40
N SER A 639 12.05 2.08 11.08
CA SER A 639 13.51 1.98 10.94
C SER A 639 13.86 1.46 9.55
N VAL A 640 14.38 2.34 8.71
CA VAL A 640 14.90 2.03 7.37
C VAL A 640 16.42 2.08 7.43
N CYS A 641 17.11 0.96 7.24
CA CYS A 641 18.56 0.94 7.24
C CYS A 641 19.12 0.00 6.17
N ASP A 642 20.35 0.26 5.75
CA ASP A 642 21.05 -0.55 4.76
C ASP A 642 20.20 -0.74 3.47
N VAL A 643 19.48 0.32 3.06
CA VAL A 643 18.65 0.31 1.85
C VAL A 643 19.47 0.83 0.68
N GLU A 644 19.44 0.08 -0.42
CA GLU A 644 20.09 0.44 -1.67
C GLU A 644 19.04 0.66 -2.75
N ALA A 645 19.03 1.81 -3.42
CA ALA A 645 18.12 2.06 -4.54
C ALA A 645 18.89 2.40 -5.81
N LEU A 646 18.50 1.80 -6.92
CA LEU A 646 18.94 2.16 -8.26
C LEU A 646 17.70 2.41 -9.14
N ASN A 647 17.43 3.70 -9.37
CA ASN A 647 16.17 4.17 -9.96
C ASN A 647 14.94 3.72 -9.16
N GLY A 648 15.07 3.67 -7.84
CA GLY A 648 13.96 3.45 -6.90
C GLY A 648 13.81 4.64 -5.95
N ALA A 649 12.73 4.65 -5.17
CA ALA A 649 12.48 5.72 -4.20
C ALA A 649 11.84 5.23 -2.90
N LEU A 650 12.11 5.98 -1.83
CA LEU A 650 11.37 5.89 -0.57
C LEU A 650 10.40 7.07 -0.48
N VAL A 651 9.13 6.79 -0.19
CA VAL A 651 8.08 7.81 -0.06
C VAL A 651 7.49 7.76 1.34
N LEU A 652 7.56 8.88 2.06
CA LEU A 652 6.88 9.09 3.34
C LEU A 652 5.75 10.10 3.14
N SER A 653 4.54 9.75 3.58
CA SER A 653 3.37 10.60 3.36
C SER A 653 2.36 10.51 4.50
N GLY A 654 1.47 11.50 4.59
CA GLY A 654 0.39 11.55 5.58
C GLY A 654 0.83 12.04 6.96
N THR A 655 -0.03 11.82 7.94
CA THR A 655 0.15 12.28 9.32
C THR A 655 0.69 11.18 10.21
N PHE A 656 1.77 11.46 10.93
CA PHE A 656 2.33 10.56 11.93
C PHE A 656 2.04 11.09 13.34
N PRO A 657 1.41 10.26 14.20
CA PRO A 657 0.96 10.68 15.53
C PRO A 657 2.13 10.92 16.49
N ALA A 658 1.81 11.49 17.65
CA ALA A 658 2.79 11.80 18.68
C ALA A 658 3.57 10.59 19.16
N GLY A 659 4.85 10.80 19.47
CA GLY A 659 5.77 9.75 19.89
C GLY A 659 6.30 8.88 18.75
N SER A 660 5.86 9.10 17.51
CA SER A 660 6.41 8.39 16.35
C SER A 660 7.85 8.82 16.06
N VAL A 661 8.69 7.84 15.70
CA VAL A 661 10.07 8.04 15.29
C VAL A 661 10.29 7.31 13.97
N LEU A 662 10.66 8.07 12.94
CA LEU A 662 10.98 7.57 11.62
C LEU A 662 12.48 7.78 11.38
N THR A 663 13.22 6.70 11.12
CA THR A 663 14.66 6.76 10.87
C THR A 663 15.01 6.17 9.51
N VAL A 664 15.91 6.85 8.79
CA VAL A 664 16.55 6.36 7.57
C VAL A 664 18.05 6.45 7.75
N THR A 665 18.74 5.33 7.87
CA THR A 665 20.15 5.26 8.24
C THR A 665 20.96 4.43 7.25
N ASP A 666 22.25 4.73 7.12
CA ASP A 666 23.24 3.86 6.45
C ASP A 666 22.82 3.35 5.05
N SER A 667 22.15 4.21 4.27
CA SER A 667 21.49 3.83 3.00
C SER A 667 22.09 4.58 1.80
N LEU A 668 22.00 3.98 0.61
CA LEU A 668 22.48 4.55 -0.66
C LEU A 668 21.35 4.56 -1.68
N LEU A 669 20.78 5.74 -1.96
CA LEU A 669 19.70 5.88 -2.92
C LEU A 669 20.18 6.68 -4.13
N VAL A 670 20.20 6.03 -5.29
CA VAL A 670 20.68 6.59 -6.56
C VAL A 670 19.59 6.51 -7.61
N ALA A 671 19.36 7.60 -8.34
CA ALA A 671 18.48 7.61 -9.51
C ALA A 671 19.15 8.30 -10.71
N ALA A 672 19.22 7.61 -11.83
CA ALA A 672 19.73 8.14 -13.11
C ALA A 672 18.61 8.37 -14.13
N ARG A 673 17.38 7.99 -13.79
CA ARG A 673 16.18 8.09 -14.63
C ARG A 673 14.97 8.45 -13.76
N PRO A 674 13.91 9.04 -14.33
CA PRO A 674 12.68 9.34 -13.61
C PRO A 674 12.09 8.11 -12.89
N THR A 675 11.66 8.29 -11.65
CA THR A 675 11.04 7.23 -10.83
C THR A 675 9.51 7.34 -10.93
N PRO A 676 8.78 6.25 -11.23
CA PRO A 676 7.32 6.28 -11.36
C PRO A 676 6.63 6.38 -9.99
N LEU A 677 6.12 7.56 -9.64
CA LEU A 677 5.39 7.81 -8.40
C LEU A 677 3.89 7.55 -8.58
N VAL A 678 3.52 6.27 -8.74
CA VAL A 678 2.18 5.82 -9.17
C VAL A 678 1.03 6.29 -8.26
N TYR A 679 1.26 6.41 -6.95
CA TYR A 679 0.20 6.77 -5.98
C TYR A 679 0.16 8.26 -5.61
N LEU A 680 0.99 9.11 -6.23
CA LEU A 680 0.97 10.55 -6.01
C LEU A 680 0.33 11.26 -7.22
N PRO A 681 -0.99 11.55 -7.17
CA PRO A 681 -1.66 12.28 -8.25
C PRO A 681 -1.01 13.66 -8.46
N GLY A 682 -0.88 14.08 -9.72
CA GLY A 682 -0.12 15.28 -10.12
C GLY A 682 1.40 15.06 -10.29
N SER A 683 1.93 13.95 -9.77
CA SER A 683 3.36 13.58 -9.87
C SER A 683 3.63 12.47 -10.90
N GLN A 684 2.66 12.06 -11.74
CA GLN A 684 2.73 10.83 -12.56
C GLN A 684 3.93 10.72 -13.52
N SER A 685 4.73 11.76 -13.68
CA SER A 685 6.14 11.59 -14.00
C SER A 685 6.87 12.70 -13.27
N SER A 686 7.39 12.48 -12.06
CA SER A 686 8.32 13.44 -11.48
C SER A 686 9.57 13.38 -12.34
N PRO A 687 9.80 14.34 -13.25
CA PRO A 687 10.89 14.25 -14.22
C PRO A 687 12.24 14.44 -13.54
N TYR A 688 12.28 14.57 -12.21
CA TYR A 688 13.42 14.95 -11.41
C TYR A 688 14.11 13.76 -10.73
N ALA A 689 13.70 12.52 -11.02
CA ALA A 689 14.28 11.30 -10.45
C ALA A 689 14.51 11.35 -8.92
N PRO A 690 13.46 11.62 -8.12
CA PRO A 690 13.62 11.69 -6.67
C PRO A 690 13.98 10.34 -6.07
N VAL A 691 14.80 10.37 -5.02
CA VAL A 691 15.19 9.18 -4.26
C VAL A 691 14.53 9.13 -2.88
N LEU A 692 14.28 10.29 -2.27
CA LEU A 692 13.47 10.42 -1.06
C LEU A 692 12.37 11.47 -1.26
N VAL A 693 11.12 11.07 -1.07
CA VAL A 693 9.94 11.93 -1.25
C VAL A 693 9.18 12.07 0.06
N LEU A 694 8.96 13.32 0.48
CA LEU A 694 8.12 13.68 1.62
C LEU A 694 6.87 14.36 1.07
N SER A 695 5.75 13.64 0.97
CA SER A 695 4.55 14.14 0.29
C SER A 695 3.40 14.38 1.25
N GLY A 696 2.94 15.62 1.38
CA GLY A 696 1.85 15.99 2.31
C GLY A 696 2.12 15.53 3.74
N LEU A 697 3.39 15.54 4.15
CA LEU A 697 3.84 14.94 5.39
C LEU A 697 3.54 15.87 6.57
N ARG A 698 2.94 15.31 7.61
CA ARG A 698 2.63 16.02 8.86
C ARG A 698 3.17 15.25 10.06
N LEU A 699 4.10 15.86 10.78
CA LEU A 699 4.72 15.28 11.98
C LEU A 699 4.19 16.00 13.23
N VAL A 700 3.29 15.36 13.96
CA VAL A 700 2.74 15.87 15.22
C VAL A 700 3.52 15.27 16.37
N ARG A 701 4.38 16.05 17.04
CA ARG A 701 5.24 15.59 18.15
C ARG A 701 5.98 14.28 17.80
N SER A 702 6.43 14.19 16.55
CA SER A 702 7.11 13.05 15.97
C SER A 702 8.30 13.52 15.15
N VAL A 703 9.26 12.62 14.92
CA VAL A 703 10.53 12.96 14.27
C VAL A 703 10.85 12.09 13.08
N LEU A 704 11.45 12.70 12.05
CA LEU A 704 12.11 12.02 10.94
C LEU A 704 13.61 12.33 11.00
N VAL A 705 14.44 11.31 11.13
CA VAL A 705 15.90 11.43 11.14
C VAL A 705 16.51 10.64 10.00
N VAL A 706 17.14 11.34 9.07
CA VAL A 706 17.92 10.76 7.97
C VAL A 706 19.39 10.96 8.30
N SER A 707 20.13 9.88 8.56
CA SER A 707 21.51 9.96 9.05
C SER A 707 22.45 9.02 8.31
N GLY A 708 23.57 9.52 7.78
CA GLY A 708 24.55 8.67 7.09
C GLY A 708 24.04 8.10 5.76
N VAL A 709 23.15 8.84 5.08
CA VAL A 709 22.52 8.41 3.82
C VAL A 709 23.10 9.18 2.64
N ALA A 710 23.42 8.47 1.56
CA ALA A 710 23.80 9.08 0.30
C ALA A 710 22.60 9.12 -0.65
N LEU A 711 22.24 10.32 -1.10
CA LEU A 711 21.10 10.62 -1.96
C LEU A 711 21.64 11.26 -3.25
N VAL A 712 21.63 10.52 -4.35
CA VAL A 712 22.29 10.95 -5.59
C VAL A 712 21.33 10.84 -6.79
N THR A 713 21.28 11.89 -7.58
CA THR A 713 20.59 11.92 -8.87
C THR A 713 21.58 12.25 -9.98
N VAL A 714 21.53 11.50 -11.08
CA VAL A 714 22.45 11.64 -12.22
C VAL A 714 21.66 12.02 -13.47
N MET A 715 20.94 13.13 -13.40
CA MET A 715 20.23 13.69 -14.55
C MET A 715 19.99 15.20 -14.39
N THR A 716 19.81 15.90 -15.51
CA THR A 716 19.37 17.30 -15.52
C THR A 716 17.99 17.43 -14.90
N GLY A 717 17.82 18.42 -14.03
CA GLY A 717 16.64 18.63 -13.20
C GLY A 717 16.58 17.72 -11.97
N GLY A 718 17.57 16.85 -11.76
CA GLY A 718 17.58 15.86 -10.69
C GLY A 718 17.43 16.47 -9.30
N ARG A 719 16.46 15.99 -8.51
CA ARG A 719 16.18 16.44 -7.14
C ARG A 719 16.33 15.26 -6.21
N THR A 720 17.29 15.29 -5.29
CA THR A 720 17.56 14.14 -4.42
C THR A 720 16.45 13.95 -3.38
N VAL A 721 16.15 15.00 -2.60
CA VAL A 721 14.98 15.06 -1.70
C VAL A 721 13.92 15.97 -2.28
N VAL A 722 12.69 15.46 -2.39
CA VAL A 722 11.54 16.24 -2.83
C VAL A 722 10.52 16.34 -1.70
N VAL A 723 10.11 17.56 -1.39
CA VAL A 723 8.97 17.83 -0.50
C VAL A 723 7.81 18.33 -1.35
N ASP A 724 6.75 17.54 -1.42
CA ASP A 724 5.61 17.77 -2.30
C ASP A 724 4.26 17.78 -1.55
N GLY A 725 3.19 18.11 -2.25
CA GLY A 725 1.87 18.34 -1.69
C GLY A 725 1.66 19.78 -1.23
N ALA A 726 0.62 20.01 -0.42
CA ALA A 726 0.27 21.36 0.01
C ALA A 726 1.24 21.93 1.06
N VAL A 727 1.60 21.11 2.06
CA VAL A 727 2.41 21.52 3.20
C VAL A 727 3.25 20.35 3.73
N LEU A 728 4.49 20.63 4.13
CA LEU A 728 5.23 19.87 5.12
C LEU A 728 5.05 20.56 6.47
N GLU A 729 4.30 19.93 7.36
CA GLU A 729 3.89 20.53 8.62
C GLU A 729 4.54 19.80 9.81
N LEU A 730 5.33 20.54 10.59
CA LEU A 730 5.99 20.06 11.80
C LEU A 730 5.35 20.76 13.00
N VAL A 731 4.70 20.00 13.88
CA VAL A 731 4.00 20.52 15.07
C VAL A 731 4.62 19.93 16.32
N GLY A 732 5.55 20.64 16.94
CA GLY A 732 6.36 20.15 18.07
C GLY A 732 7.21 18.91 17.74
N GLY A 733 7.39 18.62 16.45
CA GLY A 733 8.18 17.52 15.91
C GLY A 733 9.38 18.03 15.10
N GLY A 734 10.11 17.14 14.43
CA GLY A 734 11.25 17.60 13.66
C GLY A 734 11.73 16.70 12.53
N VAL A 735 12.46 17.30 11.60
CA VAL A 735 13.14 16.61 10.50
C VAL A 735 14.63 16.94 10.59
N ALA A 736 15.48 15.92 10.60
CA ALA A 736 16.94 16.06 10.61
C ALA A 736 17.56 15.31 9.43
N LEU A 737 18.37 16.00 8.62
CA LEU A 737 19.20 15.43 7.57
C LEU A 737 20.67 15.58 8.00
N ASP A 738 21.17 14.59 8.74
CA ASP A 738 22.48 14.65 9.37
C ASP A 738 23.49 13.75 8.66
N ALA A 739 24.73 14.22 8.49
CA ALA A 739 25.78 13.44 7.82
C ALA A 739 25.34 12.82 6.46
N ALA A 740 24.41 13.47 5.77
CA ALA A 740 23.90 13.02 4.49
C ALA A 740 24.83 13.48 3.35
N VAL A 741 24.82 12.77 2.23
CA VAL A 741 25.53 13.18 1.01
C VAL A 741 24.50 13.44 -0.06
N PHE A 742 24.47 14.66 -0.59
CA PHE A 742 23.56 15.06 -1.67
C PHE A 742 24.35 15.25 -2.97
N GLY A 743 23.91 14.58 -4.04
CA GLY A 743 24.44 14.75 -5.39
C GLY A 743 23.33 14.97 -6.41
N GLY A 744 23.29 16.07 -7.14
CA GLY A 744 22.23 16.31 -8.12
C GLY A 744 22.14 17.75 -8.61
N GLU A 745 21.03 18.13 -9.25
CA GLU A 745 20.77 19.56 -9.51
C GLU A 745 20.28 20.25 -8.23
N TYR A 746 19.42 19.60 -7.45
CA TYR A 746 18.93 20.11 -6.16
C TYR A 746 19.19 19.09 -5.05
N ALA A 747 19.81 19.53 -3.97
CA ALA A 747 20.01 18.72 -2.77
C ALA A 747 18.71 18.52 -1.97
N LEU A 748 17.84 19.52 -1.96
CA LEU A 748 16.46 19.39 -1.51
C LEU A 748 15.62 20.41 -2.23
N TYR A 749 14.46 20.01 -2.72
CA TYR A 749 13.48 20.92 -3.29
C TYR A 749 12.12 20.75 -2.65
N ALA A 750 11.67 21.78 -1.96
CA ALA A 750 10.32 21.86 -1.40
C ALA A 750 9.40 22.66 -2.33
N SER A 751 8.57 21.91 -3.05
CA SER A 751 7.39 22.44 -3.77
C SER A 751 6.26 22.77 -2.81
N ALA A 752 6.16 22.07 -1.68
CA ALA A 752 5.21 22.36 -0.61
C ALA A 752 5.66 23.56 0.24
N ARG A 753 4.72 24.20 0.93
CA ARG A 753 5.06 25.14 2.02
C ARG A 753 5.67 24.36 3.19
N VAL A 754 6.73 24.89 3.80
CA VAL A 754 7.33 24.26 4.99
C VAL A 754 6.94 25.07 6.22
N VAL A 755 6.21 24.45 7.14
CA VAL A 755 5.68 25.10 8.34
C VAL A 755 6.16 24.36 9.58
N ALA A 756 6.83 25.07 10.47
CA ALA A 756 7.30 24.57 11.76
C ALA A 756 6.67 25.38 12.90
N SER A 757 5.90 24.72 13.77
CA SER A 757 5.20 25.37 14.88
C SER A 757 5.32 24.59 16.18
N GLY A 758 5.04 25.27 17.30
CA GLY A 758 4.93 24.62 18.61
C GLY A 758 6.22 23.99 19.12
N GLY A 759 7.38 24.59 18.84
CA GLY A 759 8.68 24.04 19.23
C GLY A 759 9.20 22.99 18.25
N ALA A 760 8.99 23.16 16.95
CA ALA A 760 9.46 22.22 15.93
C ALA A 760 10.90 22.52 15.44
N VAL A 761 11.52 21.55 14.77
CA VAL A 761 12.90 21.67 14.24
C VAL A 761 13.02 21.13 12.83
N LEU A 762 13.63 21.91 11.94
CA LEU A 762 14.17 21.43 10.67
C LEU A 762 15.70 21.62 10.66
N ARG A 763 16.46 20.53 10.61
CA ARG A 763 17.94 20.56 10.69
C ARG A 763 18.59 19.88 9.48
N VAL A 764 19.64 20.51 8.96
CA VAL A 764 20.62 19.88 8.05
C VAL A 764 22.01 20.12 8.62
N SER A 765 22.64 19.07 9.15
CA SER A 765 23.88 19.20 9.91
C SER A 765 24.97 18.24 9.45
N GLY A 766 26.21 18.71 9.32
CA GLY A 766 27.35 17.83 9.03
C GLY A 766 27.27 17.11 7.67
N SER A 767 26.43 17.58 6.76
CA SER A 767 26.15 16.96 5.48
C SER A 767 27.09 17.46 4.37
N GLN A 768 27.23 16.68 3.32
CA GLN A 768 28.00 17.02 2.12
C GLN A 768 27.05 17.35 0.96
N VAL A 769 27.19 18.54 0.38
CA VAL A 769 26.28 19.05 -0.65
C VAL A 769 27.03 19.30 -1.95
N TYR A 770 26.87 18.42 -2.94
CA TYR A 770 27.44 18.55 -4.28
C TYR A 770 26.32 18.70 -5.30
N ALA A 771 25.81 19.91 -5.47
CA ALA A 771 24.63 20.15 -6.30
C ALA A 771 24.69 21.48 -7.05
N ALA A 772 23.76 21.73 -7.98
CA ALA A 772 23.60 23.09 -8.51
C ALA A 772 23.00 24.00 -7.45
N HIS A 773 21.95 23.55 -6.75
CA HIS A 773 21.28 24.25 -5.68
C HIS A 773 21.27 23.41 -4.40
N GLY A 774 21.38 24.08 -3.25
CA GLY A 774 21.29 23.42 -1.94
C GLY A 774 19.84 23.07 -1.57
N LEU A 775 19.40 23.62 -0.44
CA LEU A 775 18.07 23.42 0.13
C LEU A 775 17.13 24.53 -0.35
N VAL A 776 16.23 24.21 -1.27
CA VAL A 776 15.34 25.19 -1.91
C VAL A 776 13.93 25.09 -1.37
N PHE A 777 13.43 26.18 -0.79
CA PHE A 777 12.08 26.33 -0.26
C PHE A 777 11.29 27.18 -1.25
N GLY A 778 10.72 26.51 -2.25
CA GLY A 778 10.10 27.14 -3.41
C GLY A 778 8.81 27.90 -3.03
N SER A 779 7.94 27.26 -2.24
CA SER A 779 6.60 27.79 -1.92
C SER A 779 6.52 28.59 -0.62
N GLY A 780 7.58 28.60 0.19
CA GLY A 780 7.70 29.39 1.41
C GLY A 780 8.11 28.58 2.64
N ALA A 781 8.56 29.29 3.66
CA ALA A 781 9.03 28.76 4.93
C ALA A 781 8.48 29.60 6.08
N GLU A 782 7.80 28.97 7.03
CA GLU A 782 7.21 29.64 8.19
C GLU A 782 7.64 28.91 9.47
N ALA A 783 8.12 29.67 10.44
CA ALA A 783 8.50 29.15 11.76
C ALA A 783 7.87 30.00 12.87
N ASP A 784 7.19 29.33 13.79
CA ASP A 784 6.61 29.93 14.98
C ASP A 784 7.09 29.18 16.24
N ALA A 785 7.81 29.89 17.11
CA ALA A 785 8.51 29.32 18.26
C ALA A 785 9.37 28.08 17.92
N SER A 786 10.00 28.07 16.74
CA SER A 786 10.62 26.88 16.14
C SER A 786 12.00 27.20 15.53
N ALA A 787 12.77 26.16 15.17
CA ALA A 787 14.13 26.34 14.67
C ALA A 787 14.36 25.72 13.28
N VAL A 788 15.00 26.48 12.38
CA VAL A 788 15.55 26.01 11.11
C VAL A 788 17.07 26.15 11.17
N VAL A 789 17.80 25.03 11.15
CA VAL A 789 19.23 24.98 11.44
C VAL A 789 19.98 24.31 10.29
N VAL A 790 20.87 25.04 9.63
CA VAL A 790 21.75 24.55 8.57
C VAL A 790 23.19 24.78 9.02
N ASN A 791 23.84 23.73 9.51
CA ASN A 791 25.14 23.87 10.17
C ASN A 791 26.20 22.84 9.80
N ASP A 792 27.46 23.26 9.85
CA ASP A 792 28.62 22.37 9.72
C ASP A 792 28.63 21.54 8.42
N ASN A 793 27.96 22.03 7.36
CA ASN A 793 27.89 21.37 6.06
C ASN A 793 29.07 21.78 5.16
N VAL A 794 29.48 20.88 4.27
CA VAL A 794 30.58 21.11 3.32
C VAL A 794 30.16 20.75 1.90
N GLY A 795 30.83 21.29 0.88
CA GLY A 795 30.57 20.89 -0.51
C GLY A 795 30.76 21.99 -1.53
N VAL A 796 30.17 21.79 -2.71
CA VAL A 796 30.32 22.66 -3.88
C VAL A 796 28.95 22.88 -4.49
N LEU A 797 28.61 24.15 -4.71
CA LEU A 797 27.42 24.55 -5.44
C LEU A 797 27.83 25.18 -6.76
N THR A 798 27.23 24.74 -7.87
CA THR A 798 27.51 25.34 -9.19
C THR A 798 26.57 26.49 -9.53
N ASP A 799 25.46 26.63 -8.82
CA ASP A 799 24.50 27.73 -8.92
C ASP A 799 23.95 28.04 -7.50
N GLY A 800 22.96 28.93 -7.40
CA GLY A 800 22.11 29.03 -6.22
C GLY A 800 22.84 29.36 -4.92
N ALA A 801 22.28 28.86 -3.81
CA ALA A 801 22.84 28.94 -2.47
C ALA A 801 22.61 27.65 -1.66
N LEU A 802 23.33 27.50 -0.55
CA LEU A 802 23.15 26.36 0.37
C LEU A 802 21.74 26.32 0.94
N LEU A 803 21.18 27.48 1.32
CA LEU A 803 19.78 27.62 1.70
C LEU A 803 19.14 28.72 0.86
N GLU A 804 18.08 28.39 0.15
CA GLU A 804 17.32 29.32 -0.69
C GLU A 804 15.85 29.39 -0.25
N LEU A 805 15.43 30.56 0.22
CA LEU A 805 14.03 30.85 0.54
C LEU A 805 13.44 31.72 -0.57
N ARG A 806 12.66 31.12 -1.48
CA ARG A 806 12.10 31.82 -2.66
C ARG A 806 10.66 32.33 -2.45
N GLY A 807 9.87 31.58 -1.66
CA GLY A 807 8.49 31.92 -1.30
C GLY A 807 8.39 32.97 -0.18
N SER A 808 7.27 32.99 0.54
CA SER A 808 7.16 33.77 1.78
C SER A 808 8.08 33.19 2.85
N ALA A 809 8.81 34.03 3.57
CA ALA A 809 9.70 33.60 4.65
C ALA A 809 9.39 34.40 5.92
N SER A 810 8.81 33.76 6.94
CA SER A 810 8.41 34.44 8.18
C SER A 810 8.78 33.64 9.41
N PHE A 811 9.45 34.30 10.35
CA PHE A 811 9.93 33.71 11.60
C PHE A 811 9.38 34.54 12.77
N ALA A 812 8.59 33.90 13.63
CA ALA A 812 7.85 34.53 14.73
C ALA A 812 8.14 33.89 16.09
N SER A 813 7.77 34.60 17.16
CA SER A 813 7.73 34.09 18.54
C SER A 813 9.01 33.44 19.06
N GLY A 814 10.18 34.08 18.84
CA GLY A 814 11.45 33.52 19.31
C GLY A 814 12.03 32.44 18.41
N SER A 815 11.55 32.32 17.17
CA SER A 815 12.09 31.36 16.19
C SER A 815 13.55 31.65 15.86
N TRP A 816 14.25 30.63 15.39
CA TRP A 816 15.68 30.70 15.07
C TRP A 816 15.98 30.16 13.68
N LEU A 817 16.45 31.03 12.79
CA LEU A 817 17.05 30.66 11.52
C LEU A 817 18.58 30.71 11.66
N SER A 818 19.24 29.55 11.65
CA SER A 818 20.68 29.44 11.90
C SER A 818 21.40 28.86 10.69
N VAL A 819 22.29 29.65 10.08
CA VAL A 819 23.21 29.21 9.02
C VAL A 819 24.62 29.40 9.54
N ARG A 820 25.23 28.33 10.08
CA ARG A 820 26.51 28.45 10.81
C ARG A 820 27.52 27.34 10.53
N GLY A 821 28.81 27.65 10.55
CA GLY A 821 29.87 26.64 10.42
C GLY A 821 29.96 25.96 9.05
N ASN A 822 29.23 26.44 8.04
CA ASN A 822 29.21 25.80 6.72
C ASN A 822 30.41 26.23 5.88
N SER A 823 30.99 25.32 5.11
CA SER A 823 32.11 25.57 4.20
C SER A 823 31.75 25.11 2.78
N ILE A 824 31.14 26.00 2.01
CA ILE A 824 30.62 25.73 0.67
C ILE A 824 31.39 26.53 -0.37
N SER A 825 31.84 25.88 -1.44
CA SER A 825 32.22 26.62 -2.64
C SER A 825 30.95 27.06 -3.38
N GLY A 826 30.43 28.22 -2.99
CA GLY A 826 29.24 28.86 -3.55
C GLY A 826 28.63 29.86 -2.55
N ARG A 827 27.41 30.35 -2.85
CA ARG A 827 26.65 31.21 -1.94
C ARG A 827 26.06 30.39 -0.79
N LEU A 828 25.90 30.99 0.38
CA LEU A 828 25.40 30.29 1.57
C LEU A 828 23.91 30.51 1.84
N LEU A 829 23.43 31.74 1.64
CA LEU A 829 22.05 32.09 1.98
C LEU A 829 21.45 32.97 0.89
N SER A 830 20.29 32.56 0.36
CA SER A 830 19.49 33.38 -0.54
C SER A 830 18.11 33.59 0.07
N LEU A 831 17.73 34.85 0.23
CA LEU A 831 16.42 35.26 0.77
C LEU A 831 15.57 35.94 -0.29
N PRO A 832 14.25 36.09 -0.06
CA PRO A 832 13.41 36.85 -0.98
C PRO A 832 13.90 38.29 -1.11
N SER A 833 13.92 38.80 -2.35
CA SER A 833 14.33 40.17 -2.67
C SER A 833 13.13 41.12 -2.62
N TYR A 834 13.38 42.38 -2.25
CA TYR A 834 12.35 43.42 -2.16
C TYR A 834 11.46 43.49 -3.41
N PRO A 835 10.12 43.62 -3.28
CA PRO A 835 9.37 43.89 -2.05
C PRO A 835 9.14 42.67 -1.15
N ARG A 836 9.44 41.45 -1.62
CA ARG A 836 9.45 40.26 -0.74
C ARG A 836 10.66 40.34 0.18
N ARG A 837 10.57 39.74 1.36
CA ARG A 837 11.63 39.75 2.37
C ARG A 837 11.47 38.58 3.32
N ALA A 838 12.53 38.28 4.07
CA ALA A 838 12.41 37.43 5.25
C ALA A 838 12.02 38.28 6.46
N ASP A 839 10.81 38.08 6.98
CA ASP A 839 10.29 38.81 8.14
C ASP A 839 10.69 38.10 9.44
N LEU A 840 11.44 38.80 10.29
CA LEU A 840 11.83 38.34 11.64
C LEU A 840 11.05 39.15 12.69
N VAL A 841 10.11 38.50 13.37
CA VAL A 841 9.32 39.04 14.47
C VAL A 841 9.76 38.38 15.77
N GLN A 842 10.38 39.15 16.68
CA GLN A 842 10.93 38.62 17.94
C GLN A 842 11.84 37.38 17.75
N SER A 843 12.50 37.27 16.60
CA SER A 843 13.20 36.06 16.16
C SER A 843 14.65 36.37 15.77
N THR A 844 15.47 35.34 15.72
CA THR A 844 16.91 35.45 15.47
C THR A 844 17.27 34.82 14.12
N LEU A 845 17.98 35.58 13.28
CA LEU A 845 18.73 35.07 12.13
C LEU A 845 20.22 35.10 12.48
N THR A 846 20.89 33.96 12.37
CA THR A 846 22.32 33.81 12.62
C THR A 846 23.03 33.40 11.33
N LEU A 847 24.00 34.21 10.89
CA LEU A 847 24.91 33.89 9.79
C LEU A 847 26.35 33.97 10.30
N HIS A 848 26.87 32.86 10.84
CA HIS A 848 28.14 32.89 11.60
C HIS A 848 29.09 31.73 11.28
N GLY A 849 30.39 32.02 11.12
CA GLY A 849 31.42 30.98 11.02
C GLY A 849 31.41 30.24 9.69
N ASN A 850 30.90 30.87 8.62
CA ASN A 850 30.76 30.21 7.33
C ASN A 850 31.83 30.65 6.32
N ALA A 851 32.24 29.74 5.45
CA ALA A 851 33.10 29.98 4.30
C ALA A 851 32.32 29.77 3.00
N GLY A 852 32.30 30.80 2.15
CA GLY A 852 31.65 30.82 0.84
C GLY A 852 32.63 31.15 -0.29
N SER A 853 32.15 31.05 -1.53
CA SER A 853 32.85 31.56 -2.72
C SER A 853 31.87 32.23 -3.69
N GLY A 854 32.40 33.01 -4.63
CA GLY A 854 31.61 33.80 -5.58
C GLY A 854 31.53 35.29 -5.20
N PRO A 855 30.55 36.04 -5.75
CA PRO A 855 30.49 37.50 -5.59
C PRO A 855 29.96 37.94 -4.22
N VAL A 856 29.08 37.14 -3.61
CA VAL A 856 28.41 37.46 -2.35
C VAL A 856 28.27 36.20 -1.49
N VAL A 857 28.26 36.40 -0.18
CA VAL A 857 27.95 35.34 0.80
C VAL A 857 26.45 35.10 0.88
N MET A 858 25.67 36.17 0.74
CA MET A 858 24.23 36.20 0.90
C MET A 858 23.59 37.17 -0.10
N ASP A 859 22.37 36.90 -0.53
CA ASP A 859 21.51 37.86 -1.21
C ASP A 859 20.07 37.87 -0.66
N GLY A 860 19.27 38.83 -1.11
CA GLY A 860 17.90 39.06 -0.63
C GLY A 860 17.82 40.11 0.47
N THR A 861 16.62 40.28 1.05
CA THR A 861 16.31 41.34 2.02
C THR A 861 15.82 40.75 3.34
N VAL A 862 16.42 41.19 4.45
CA VAL A 862 15.98 40.88 5.82
C VAL A 862 15.15 42.05 6.35
N ALA A 863 13.95 41.76 6.85
CA ALA A 863 13.10 42.73 7.53
C ALA A 863 12.97 42.42 9.01
N LEU A 864 13.39 43.38 9.82
CA LEU A 864 13.36 43.32 11.27
C LEU A 864 12.09 44.02 11.77
N VAL A 865 11.08 43.25 12.20
CA VAL A 865 9.75 43.77 12.53
C VAL A 865 9.47 43.65 14.04
N GLY A 866 9.18 44.77 14.72
CA GLY A 866 8.81 44.79 16.16
C GLY A 866 9.97 44.46 17.11
N ALA A 867 9.94 44.78 18.40
CA ALA A 867 11.10 44.62 19.31
C ALA A 867 11.56 43.14 19.44
N GLY A 868 12.80 42.89 19.92
CA GLY A 868 13.30 41.54 20.21
C GLY A 868 13.89 40.76 19.03
N ARG A 869 13.94 41.35 17.84
CA ARG A 869 14.57 40.78 16.64
C ARG A 869 16.10 40.81 16.72
N LYS A 870 16.77 39.84 16.10
CA LYS A 870 18.24 39.82 16.03
C LYS A 870 18.71 39.29 14.68
N PHE A 871 19.55 40.05 13.98
CA PHE A 871 20.32 39.52 12.85
C PHE A 871 21.80 39.53 13.24
N VAL A 872 22.35 38.35 13.53
CA VAL A 872 23.70 38.18 14.06
C VAL A 872 24.62 37.65 12.96
N VAL A 873 25.70 38.36 12.70
CA VAL A 873 26.62 38.06 11.59
C VAL A 873 28.04 38.03 12.10
N GLY A 874 28.84 37.05 11.71
CA GLY A 874 30.22 37.01 12.19
C GLY A 874 31.08 35.92 11.59
N CYS A 875 32.39 36.09 11.67
CA CYS A 875 33.37 35.06 11.30
C CYS A 875 33.14 34.47 9.89
N LEU A 876 32.98 35.33 8.89
CA LEU A 876 32.72 34.93 7.51
C LEU A 876 34.00 34.92 6.68
N THR A 877 34.10 33.96 5.76
CA THR A 877 35.16 33.87 4.76
C THR A 877 34.54 33.85 3.37
N LEU A 878 35.04 34.66 2.44
CA LEU A 878 34.59 34.69 1.04
C LEU A 878 35.81 34.58 0.12
N ASN A 879 35.80 33.62 -0.81
CA ASN A 879 36.93 33.37 -1.74
C ASN A 879 38.27 33.16 -1.01
N GLY A 880 38.23 32.45 0.13
CA GLY A 880 39.40 32.19 0.98
C GLY A 880 39.87 33.37 1.83
N GLN A 881 39.24 34.55 1.73
CA GLN A 881 39.58 35.73 2.53
C GLN A 881 38.60 35.94 3.68
N ALA A 882 39.11 36.10 4.90
CA ALA A 882 38.30 36.43 6.06
C ALA A 882 37.74 37.86 5.95
N LEU A 883 36.41 38.00 6.06
CA LEU A 883 35.72 39.28 5.95
C LEU A 883 35.72 40.01 7.29
N GLN A 884 36.23 41.23 7.28
CA GLN A 884 36.01 42.19 8.37
C GLN A 884 34.58 42.75 8.33
N PRO A 885 34.00 43.15 9.48
CA PRO A 885 32.62 43.65 9.53
C PRO A 885 32.28 44.78 8.54
N MET A 886 33.25 45.65 8.21
CA MET A 886 33.06 46.72 7.23
C MET A 886 32.78 46.19 5.80
N HIS A 887 33.23 44.97 5.48
CA HIS A 887 33.04 44.34 4.17
C HIS A 887 31.79 43.44 4.09
N TYR A 888 31.00 43.32 5.16
CA TYR A 888 29.78 42.48 5.14
C TYR A 888 28.75 42.99 4.15
N ARG A 889 28.60 44.32 4.02
CA ARG A 889 27.67 44.92 3.05
C ARG A 889 28.06 44.61 1.60
N SER A 890 29.36 44.68 1.27
CA SER A 890 29.85 44.30 -0.07
C SER A 890 29.71 42.80 -0.34
N ALA A 891 29.66 41.97 0.70
CA ALA A 891 29.37 40.54 0.59
C ALA A 891 27.86 40.22 0.50
N GLY A 892 27.01 41.22 0.24
CA GLY A 892 25.57 41.09 0.02
C GLY A 892 24.71 41.11 1.29
N ILE A 893 25.31 41.32 2.47
CA ILE A 893 24.59 41.37 3.75
C ILE A 893 23.97 42.76 3.93
N ILE A 894 22.70 42.90 3.52
CA ILE A 894 21.95 44.14 3.54
C ILE A 894 20.92 44.11 4.68
N GLY A 895 20.93 45.18 5.50
CA GLY A 895 20.07 45.31 6.68
C GLY A 895 20.81 45.88 7.89
N GLU A 896 20.11 45.90 9.03
CA GLU A 896 20.66 46.17 10.36
C GLU A 896 21.07 44.82 10.98
N PHE A 897 22.34 44.70 11.41
CA PHE A 897 22.88 43.45 11.97
C PHE A 897 23.86 43.74 13.11
N ARG A 898 24.00 42.77 14.02
CA ARG A 898 25.00 42.77 15.11
C ARG A 898 26.22 41.94 14.68
N PRO A 899 27.39 42.56 14.48
CA PRO A 899 28.61 41.81 14.19
C PRO A 899 29.10 41.08 15.46
N VAL A 900 29.51 39.82 15.31
CA VAL A 900 30.14 39.01 16.36
C VAL A 900 31.51 38.54 15.87
N ALA A 901 32.55 38.75 16.68
CA ALA A 901 33.91 38.36 16.32
C ALA A 901 34.10 36.83 16.41
N CYS A 902 35.00 36.28 15.59
CA CYS A 902 35.40 34.88 15.66
C CYS A 902 35.85 34.50 17.09
N GLY A 903 35.44 33.31 17.56
CA GLY A 903 35.86 32.76 18.85
C GLY A 903 35.15 33.32 20.09
N VAL A 904 34.32 34.37 19.95
CA VAL A 904 33.51 34.89 21.05
C VAL A 904 32.35 33.95 21.36
N CYS A 905 32.12 33.65 22.64
CA CYS A 905 30.95 32.91 23.08
C CYS A 905 29.72 33.84 23.06
N ASP A 906 28.79 33.57 22.16
CA ASP A 906 27.55 34.34 22.04
C ASP A 906 26.34 33.39 21.95
N ALA A 907 25.38 33.59 22.86
CA ALA A 907 24.18 32.76 22.94
C ALA A 907 23.31 32.85 21.70
N ASP A 908 23.22 34.02 21.06
CA ASP A 908 22.44 34.20 19.83
C ASP A 908 23.13 33.57 18.61
N VAL A 909 24.40 33.16 18.74
CA VAL A 909 25.13 32.43 17.70
C VAL A 909 24.98 30.91 17.85
N ARG A 910 25.00 30.39 19.08
CA ARG A 910 25.14 28.95 19.34
C ARG A 910 23.89 28.26 19.86
N CYS A 911 22.97 29.01 20.47
CA CYS A 911 21.89 28.41 21.24
C CYS A 911 20.53 28.89 20.76
N PHE A 912 19.55 27.99 20.77
CA PHE A 912 18.16 28.36 20.62
C PHE A 912 17.70 29.09 21.88
N ALA A 913 17.54 30.42 21.78
CA ALA A 913 17.36 31.30 22.92
C ALA A 913 16.19 30.88 23.84
N ALA A 914 15.05 30.48 23.27
CA ALA A 914 13.86 30.14 24.02
C ALA A 914 14.03 28.92 24.94
N ALA A 915 14.93 28.00 24.61
CA ALA A 915 15.20 26.80 25.42
C ALA A 915 16.61 26.81 26.03
N THR A 916 17.24 27.98 26.16
CA THR A 916 18.58 28.14 26.76
C THR A 916 18.50 28.85 28.10
N ARG A 917 19.05 28.22 29.15
CA ARG A 917 19.11 28.80 30.50
C ARG A 917 20.35 29.65 30.72
N ALA A 918 21.51 29.18 30.26
CA ALA A 918 22.79 29.87 30.40
C ALA A 918 23.79 29.38 29.35
N MET A 919 24.85 30.15 29.12
CA MET A 919 26.01 29.73 28.32
C MET A 919 27.22 29.52 29.23
N SER A 920 27.98 28.44 29.02
CA SER A 920 29.25 28.20 29.71
C SER A 920 30.38 29.07 29.14
N GLY A 921 31.46 29.25 29.91
CA GLY A 921 32.67 29.89 29.41
C GLY A 921 33.37 29.14 28.27
N SER A 922 33.02 27.87 28.05
CA SER A 922 33.45 27.06 26.89
C SER A 922 32.52 27.17 25.67
N CYS A 923 31.64 28.18 25.67
CA CYS A 923 30.63 28.42 24.64
C CYS A 923 29.64 27.26 24.43
N GLY A 924 29.37 26.47 25.47
CA GLY A 924 28.35 25.42 25.47
C GLY A 924 27.02 25.96 25.99
N CYS A 925 25.92 25.56 25.35
CA CYS A 925 24.58 25.92 25.79
C CYS A 925 24.15 25.01 26.96
N ARG A 926 23.66 25.60 28.04
CA ARG A 926 22.96 24.88 29.11
C ARG A 926 21.47 25.03 28.88
N CYS A 927 20.81 23.92 28.60
CA CYS A 927 19.41 23.95 28.19
C CYS A 927 18.47 24.17 29.36
N ALA A 928 17.39 24.91 29.10
CA ALA A 928 16.22 24.92 29.96
C ALA A 928 15.44 23.60 29.77
N GLU A 929 14.42 23.39 30.59
CA GLU A 929 13.49 22.29 30.39
C GLU A 929 12.85 22.40 28.98
N GLY A 930 12.78 21.29 28.25
CA GLY A 930 12.34 21.27 26.86
C GLY A 930 13.43 21.57 25.80
N GLY A 931 14.66 21.85 26.20
CA GLY A 931 15.80 22.02 25.28
C GLY A 931 16.70 20.79 25.20
N TYR A 932 17.12 20.41 23.99
CA TYR A 932 17.89 19.20 23.72
C TYR A 932 19.15 19.45 22.88
N GLY A 933 20.16 18.62 23.12
CA GLY A 933 21.42 18.65 22.37
C GLY A 933 22.31 19.85 22.69
N ARG A 934 23.37 20.03 21.89
CA ARG A 934 24.38 21.08 22.13
C ARG A 934 23.87 22.51 21.91
N ASP A 935 22.81 22.65 21.12
CA ASP A 935 22.25 23.94 20.71
C ASP A 935 20.94 24.24 21.45
N CYS A 936 20.51 23.36 22.36
CA CYS A 936 19.24 23.45 23.08
C CYS A 936 18.01 23.57 22.16
N LEU A 937 17.95 22.75 21.11
CA LEU A 937 16.82 22.72 20.20
C LEU A 937 15.55 22.23 20.92
N PRO A 938 14.35 22.71 20.53
CA PRO A 938 13.11 22.38 21.23
C PRO A 938 12.61 20.94 21.01
N VAL A 939 13.31 20.13 20.19
CA VAL A 939 12.98 18.74 19.87
C VAL A 939 14.17 17.84 20.13
N TYR A 940 13.91 16.70 20.79
CA TYR A 940 14.89 15.62 20.90
C TYR A 940 15.01 14.89 19.56
N LEU A 941 16.16 15.02 18.92
CA LEU A 941 16.50 14.33 17.67
C LEU A 941 17.42 13.14 17.98
N PRO A 942 16.90 11.90 18.03
CA PRO A 942 17.69 10.73 18.39
C PRO A 942 18.74 10.41 17.32
N HIS A 943 19.88 9.88 17.76
CA HIS A 943 20.85 9.23 16.89
C HIS A 943 20.67 7.73 16.97
N VAL A 944 20.51 7.06 15.83
CA VAL A 944 20.29 5.63 15.73
C VAL A 944 21.37 5.03 14.82
N ASP A 945 22.06 4.01 15.31
CA ASP A 945 23.00 3.21 14.53
C ASP A 945 22.25 2.09 13.80
N GLY A 946 22.23 2.10 12.46
CA GLY A 946 21.50 1.12 11.64
C GLY A 946 20.00 1.03 11.99
N CYS A 947 19.47 -0.19 12.07
CA CYS A 947 18.08 -0.49 12.46
C CYS A 947 17.91 -0.81 13.95
N ASN A 948 18.84 -0.38 14.81
CA ASN A 948 18.67 -0.55 16.26
C ASN A 948 17.41 0.17 16.74
N ARG A 949 16.82 -0.31 17.85
CA ARG A 949 15.69 0.39 18.46
C ARG A 949 16.08 1.82 18.83
N THR A 950 15.15 2.72 18.64
CA THR A 950 15.39 4.14 18.91
C THR A 950 15.64 4.34 20.41
N PRO A 951 16.73 5.02 20.80
CA PRO A 951 16.95 5.37 22.20
C PRO A 951 15.78 6.19 22.74
N GLY A 952 15.30 5.81 23.92
CA GLY A 952 14.30 6.60 24.64
C GLY A 952 14.84 8.00 24.94
N MET A 953 13.94 8.96 24.98
CA MET A 953 14.24 10.33 25.40
C MET A 953 14.95 10.31 26.76
N PRO A 954 16.14 10.92 26.90
CA PRO A 954 16.86 10.91 28.16
C PRO A 954 16.04 11.61 29.25
N LEU A 955 15.73 10.89 30.33
CA LEU A 955 15.13 11.47 31.53
C LEU A 955 16.15 12.43 32.16
N LEU A 956 15.78 13.70 32.28
CA LEU A 956 16.52 14.68 33.07
C LEU A 956 16.41 14.29 34.56
N SER A 957 17.43 13.60 35.09
CA SER A 957 17.51 13.31 36.53
C SER A 957 18.06 14.54 37.27
N HIS A 958 17.18 15.25 37.96
CA HIS A 958 17.59 16.25 38.95
C HIS A 958 18.18 15.54 40.18
N THR A 959 19.52 15.46 40.25
CA THR A 959 20.19 15.03 41.47
C THR A 959 20.60 16.27 42.27
N ALA A 960 19.80 16.63 43.27
CA ALA A 960 20.14 17.69 44.22
C ALA A 960 21.12 17.12 45.27
N THR A 961 22.41 17.33 45.07
CA THR A 961 23.45 16.98 46.05
C THR A 961 23.67 18.14 47.02
N LEU A 962 23.07 18.08 48.21
CA LEU A 962 23.36 18.99 49.32
C LEU A 962 24.86 18.95 49.65
N THR A 963 25.59 20.00 49.28
CA THR A 963 27.01 20.14 49.60
C THR A 963 27.16 21.20 50.69
N GLU A 964 27.51 20.78 51.91
CA GLU A 964 27.82 21.71 53.01
C GLU A 964 29.04 22.55 52.64
N THR A 965 28.82 23.84 52.41
CA THR A 965 29.88 24.81 52.12
C THR A 965 30.05 25.71 53.34
N HIS A 966 31.20 25.58 54.02
CA HIS A 966 31.55 26.38 55.20
C HIS A 966 31.88 27.82 54.79
N SER A 967 30.90 28.73 54.81
CA SER A 967 31.17 30.17 54.63
C SER A 967 31.47 30.85 55.97
N LEU A 968 32.63 31.50 56.06
CA LEU A 968 33.13 32.26 57.22
C LEU A 968 32.42 33.61 57.34
N THR A 969 31.24 33.66 57.96
CA THR A 969 30.59 34.95 58.24
C THR A 969 31.13 35.52 59.55
N THR A 970 31.95 36.57 59.45
CA THR A 970 32.57 37.26 60.59
C THR A 970 31.60 38.28 61.18
N THR A 971 31.02 37.99 62.33
CA THR A 971 30.20 38.96 63.08
C THR A 971 31.10 39.77 64.00
N TRP A 972 31.36 41.03 63.64
CA TRP A 972 32.19 41.95 64.39
C TRP A 972 31.40 42.57 65.54
N THR A 973 31.61 42.10 66.78
CA THR A 973 31.22 42.85 67.97
C THR A 973 32.45 43.48 68.60
N PRO A 974 32.57 44.83 68.61
CA PRO A 974 33.75 45.53 69.10
C PRO A 974 33.75 45.57 70.62
N SER A 975 34.74 44.97 71.27
CA SER A 975 34.95 45.13 72.72
C SER A 975 36.36 45.63 73.04
N LEU A 976 36.38 46.81 73.65
CA LEU A 976 37.53 47.49 74.24
C LEU A 976 37.97 46.75 75.49
N SER A 977 38.99 45.89 75.40
CA SER A 977 39.99 45.70 76.47
C SER A 977 40.87 44.50 76.13
N THR A 978 42.17 44.75 76.09
CA THR A 978 43.25 43.78 76.05
C THR A 978 43.17 42.82 77.23
N THR A 979 42.56 41.65 77.06
CA THR A 979 43.01 40.34 77.59
C THR A 979 41.95 39.25 77.39
N ARG A 980 42.33 38.16 76.71
CA ARG A 980 41.69 36.83 76.66
C ARG A 980 40.23 36.75 76.18
N TYR A 981 40.04 36.44 74.89
CA TYR A 981 38.79 35.88 74.38
C TYR A 981 38.98 34.44 73.93
N SER A 982 38.16 33.56 74.50
CA SER A 982 38.00 32.15 74.14
C SER A 982 37.23 32.02 72.81
N PRO A 983 37.38 30.93 72.04
CA PRO A 983 36.89 30.83 70.67
C PRO A 983 35.36 30.76 70.60
N THR A 984 34.75 31.59 69.75
CA THR A 984 33.34 31.55 69.37
C THR A 984 33.00 30.23 68.65
N ARG A 985 31.89 29.61 69.06
CA ARG A 985 31.36 28.36 68.51
C ARG A 985 30.67 28.63 67.17
N TYR A 986 31.14 27.99 66.09
CA TYR A 986 30.62 28.12 64.72
C TYR A 986 29.49 27.12 64.48
N GLY A 987 28.35 27.58 63.96
CA GLY A 987 27.23 26.75 63.48
C GLY A 987 27.12 26.81 61.95
N PRO A 988 26.89 25.67 61.25
CA PRO A 988 26.89 25.58 59.79
C PRO A 988 25.66 26.25 59.16
N THR A 989 25.85 26.89 58.00
CA THR A 989 24.76 27.38 57.14
C THR A 989 24.74 26.54 55.85
N LYS A 990 23.57 26.04 55.44
CA LYS A 990 23.39 25.09 54.33
C LYS A 990 23.07 25.82 53.02
N THR A 991 23.78 25.49 51.94
CA THR A 991 23.49 25.94 50.58
C THR A 991 23.28 24.74 49.64
N LEU A 992 22.24 24.82 48.80
CA LEU A 992 21.86 23.79 47.83
C LEU A 992 22.69 23.93 46.54
N GLN A 993 23.42 22.89 46.15
CA GLN A 993 24.01 22.76 44.82
C GLN A 993 23.38 21.56 44.09
N VAL A 994 22.88 21.81 42.87
CA VAL A 994 22.25 20.79 42.01
C VAL A 994 23.29 20.38 40.97
N THR A 995 23.56 19.08 40.84
CA THR A 995 24.54 18.55 39.88
C THR A 995 23.82 17.63 38.89
N GLU A 996 23.95 17.91 37.59
CA GLU A 996 23.40 17.09 36.50
C GLU A 996 24.45 16.10 35.98
N THR A 997 24.03 14.86 35.71
CA THR A 997 24.83 13.83 35.05
C THR A 997 24.17 13.40 33.76
N VAL A 998 24.86 13.62 32.63
CA VAL A 998 24.48 13.10 31.31
C VAL A 998 25.53 12.06 30.91
N ALA A 999 25.11 10.83 30.63
CA ALA A 999 25.97 9.80 30.06
C ALA A 999 26.15 10.05 28.55
N LEU A 1000 27.39 10.25 28.10
CA LEU A 1000 27.73 10.40 26.68
C LEU A 1000 27.91 9.01 26.03
N PRO A 1001 27.24 8.69 24.91
CA PRO A 1001 27.58 7.52 24.11
C PRO A 1001 28.96 7.68 23.45
N PRO A 1002 29.69 6.58 23.18
CA PRO A 1002 31.00 6.61 22.55
C PRO A 1002 30.90 6.99 21.06
N THR A 1003 31.71 7.96 20.64
CA THR A 1003 31.92 8.32 19.22
C THR A 1003 32.65 7.20 18.47
N ARG A 1004 32.03 6.62 17.44
CA ARG A 1004 32.73 5.84 16.40
C ARG A 1004 32.54 6.51 15.04
N THR A 1005 33.64 6.63 14.29
CA THR A 1005 33.64 6.97 12.87
C THR A 1005 33.17 5.75 12.06
N PRO A 1006 32.14 5.88 11.20
CA PRO A 1006 31.65 4.77 10.39
C PRO A 1006 32.67 4.42 9.31
N THR A 1007 33.19 3.19 9.35
CA THR A 1007 33.91 2.57 8.25
C THR A 1007 32.98 1.54 7.61
N ALA A 1008 32.19 1.96 6.63
CA ALA A 1008 31.50 1.01 5.75
C ALA A 1008 32.55 0.27 4.89
N SER A 1009 32.59 -1.06 5.03
CA SER A 1009 33.35 -1.96 4.18
C SER A 1009 32.38 -2.74 3.30
N VAL A 1010 32.16 -2.27 2.08
CA VAL A 1010 31.30 -2.96 1.11
C VAL A 1010 32.09 -4.10 0.47
N SER A 1011 31.61 -5.32 0.66
CA SER A 1011 32.15 -6.56 0.08
C SER A 1011 31.44 -6.90 -1.23
N SER A 1012 32.21 -6.90 -2.33
CA SER A 1012 32.05 -7.72 -3.55
C SER A 1012 30.66 -7.94 -4.17
N THR A 1013 30.38 -7.32 -5.34
CA THR A 1013 29.70 -7.88 -6.55
C THR A 1013 29.43 -6.71 -7.54
N LEU A 1014 30.12 -6.65 -8.70
CA LEU A 1014 29.77 -7.11 -10.05
C LEU A 1014 28.64 -6.32 -10.76
N TRP A 1015 29.08 -5.44 -11.69
CA TRP A 1015 28.40 -4.85 -12.86
C TRP A 1015 27.94 -3.39 -12.71
N TRP A 1016 28.89 -2.46 -12.83
CA TRP A 1016 28.63 -1.03 -13.00
C TRP A 1016 28.84 -0.68 -14.47
N SER A 1017 27.77 -0.31 -15.17
CA SER A 1017 27.84 0.28 -16.51
C SER A 1017 27.26 1.69 -16.43
N ASP A 1018 28.04 2.65 -16.92
CA ASP A 1018 27.66 4.04 -17.18
C ASP A 1018 27.25 4.91 -15.97
N VAL A 1019 28.19 5.17 -15.06
CA VAL A 1019 28.10 6.33 -14.16
C VAL A 1019 28.93 7.46 -14.73
N ALA A 1020 28.32 8.63 -14.96
CA ALA A 1020 29.06 9.83 -15.29
C ALA A 1020 30.04 10.14 -14.14
N CYS A 1021 31.34 9.96 -14.38
CA CYS A 1021 32.35 10.20 -13.36
C CYS A 1021 32.31 11.68 -12.95
N PRO A 1022 32.28 11.98 -11.64
CA PRO A 1022 32.44 13.35 -11.15
C PRO A 1022 33.79 13.93 -11.59
N THR A 1023 33.87 15.26 -11.65
CA THR A 1023 35.07 16.01 -12.02
C THR A 1023 36.27 15.53 -11.19
N LEU A 1024 37.27 14.95 -11.86
CA LEU A 1024 38.42 14.35 -11.20
C LEU A 1024 39.48 15.41 -10.89
N THR A 1025 39.93 15.48 -9.64
CA THR A 1025 41.06 16.33 -9.25
C THR A 1025 42.36 15.64 -9.66
N VAL A 1026 43.09 16.24 -10.61
CA VAL A 1026 44.39 15.73 -11.09
C VAL A 1026 45.51 16.56 -10.48
N THR A 1027 46.44 15.91 -9.77
CA THR A 1027 47.64 16.54 -9.19
C THR A 1027 48.91 15.88 -9.68
N THR A 1028 50.02 16.62 -9.71
CA THR A 1028 51.37 16.07 -9.93
C THR A 1028 52.08 15.79 -8.61
N THR A 1029 53.06 14.90 -8.61
CA THR A 1029 53.98 14.75 -7.46
C THR A 1029 54.91 15.96 -7.25
N ALA A 1030 55.01 16.88 -8.22
CA ALA A 1030 55.73 18.13 -8.06
C ALA A 1030 54.92 19.12 -7.20
N ALA A 1031 55.56 19.63 -6.15
CA ALA A 1031 54.95 20.49 -5.14
C ALA A 1031 54.37 21.79 -5.74
N GLY A 1032 53.05 21.90 -5.77
CA GLY A 1032 52.35 23.19 -5.76
C GLY A 1032 52.19 23.94 -7.09
N GLY A 1033 52.50 23.34 -8.24
CA GLY A 1033 52.29 23.97 -9.56
C GLY A 1033 50.98 23.55 -10.23
N SER A 1034 50.28 24.49 -10.87
CA SER A 1034 49.27 24.16 -11.88
C SER A 1034 49.91 23.42 -13.06
N LEU A 1035 49.32 22.32 -13.51
CA LEU A 1035 49.78 21.56 -14.67
C LEU A 1035 49.81 22.42 -15.94
N THR A 1036 50.97 22.57 -16.58
CA THR A 1036 51.06 23.12 -17.94
C THR A 1036 51.19 21.98 -18.97
N GLN A 1037 50.81 22.26 -20.22
CA GLN A 1037 50.95 21.29 -21.32
C GLN A 1037 52.41 20.88 -21.56
N ASN A 1038 53.38 21.74 -21.21
CA ASN A 1038 54.80 21.47 -21.36
C ASN A 1038 55.34 20.51 -20.28
N ASP A 1039 54.77 20.52 -19.08
CA ASP A 1039 55.20 19.61 -17.99
C ASP A 1039 54.91 18.14 -18.30
N ILE A 1040 53.96 17.89 -19.20
CA ILE A 1040 53.55 16.54 -19.62
C ILE A 1040 54.11 16.17 -20.99
N ARG A 1041 54.14 17.11 -21.97
CA ARG A 1041 54.85 16.89 -23.24
C ARG A 1041 56.35 16.97 -22.96
N GLY A 1042 56.90 15.92 -22.33
CA GLY A 1042 58.26 15.87 -21.81
C GLY A 1042 59.24 16.60 -22.72
N SER A 1043 59.55 17.85 -22.37
CA SER A 1043 60.59 18.63 -23.01
C SER A 1043 61.92 18.08 -22.47
N GLY A 1044 62.33 16.94 -22.99
CA GLY A 1044 63.64 16.32 -22.73
C GLY A 1044 63.85 15.69 -21.34
N SER A 1045 62.88 15.71 -20.42
CA SER A 1045 63.02 15.03 -19.13
C SER A 1045 62.58 13.56 -19.25
N ALA A 1046 63.53 12.63 -19.16
CA ALA A 1046 63.31 11.19 -19.27
C ALA A 1046 62.50 10.57 -18.11
N VAL A 1047 61.88 11.39 -17.26
CA VAL A 1047 61.11 10.92 -16.11
C VAL A 1047 59.61 11.00 -16.45
N PRO A 1048 58.89 9.86 -16.52
CA PRO A 1048 57.45 9.89 -16.73
C PRO A 1048 56.76 10.62 -15.58
N THR A 1049 56.04 11.70 -15.90
CA THR A 1049 55.26 12.48 -14.93
C THR A 1049 54.08 11.63 -14.44
N ARG A 1050 54.14 11.14 -13.20
CA ARG A 1050 52.99 10.47 -12.57
C ARG A 1050 51.95 11.52 -12.18
N LEU A 1051 50.75 11.35 -12.69
CA LEU A 1051 49.56 12.11 -12.29
C LEU A 1051 48.83 11.30 -11.22
N MET A 1052 48.42 11.95 -10.14
CA MET A 1052 47.50 11.37 -9.15
C MET A 1052 46.09 11.84 -9.43
N VAL A 1053 45.15 10.89 -9.44
CA VAL A 1053 43.73 11.12 -9.67
C VAL A 1053 42.95 10.63 -8.45
N ALA A 1054 42.26 11.54 -7.75
CA ALA A 1054 41.42 11.19 -6.60
C ALA A 1054 39.96 11.02 -7.02
N LEU A 1055 39.35 9.89 -6.68
CA LEU A 1055 37.91 9.70 -6.76
C LEU A 1055 37.22 10.34 -5.56
N PRO A 1056 36.13 11.10 -5.75
CA PRO A 1056 35.32 11.54 -4.63
C PRO A 1056 34.60 10.34 -4.00
N PRO A 1057 34.35 10.38 -2.67
CA PRO A 1057 33.47 9.42 -2.02
C PRO A 1057 32.07 9.44 -2.66
N PRO A 1058 31.33 8.32 -2.71
CA PRO A 1058 31.64 7.02 -2.11
C PRO A 1058 32.48 6.09 -3.01
N PHE A 1059 32.96 6.55 -4.17
CA PHE A 1059 33.67 5.71 -5.13
C PHE A 1059 34.98 5.15 -4.54
N ARG A 1060 35.19 3.84 -4.67
CA ARG A 1060 36.45 3.15 -4.36
C ARG A 1060 36.88 2.33 -5.58
N TRP A 1061 38.16 2.34 -5.91
CA TRP A 1061 38.67 1.53 -7.00
C TRP A 1061 38.51 0.03 -6.69
N ALA A 1062 37.91 -0.72 -7.61
CA ALA A 1062 37.90 -2.17 -7.55
C ALA A 1062 39.33 -2.72 -7.48
N ARG A 1063 39.53 -3.92 -6.93
CA ARG A 1063 40.86 -4.54 -6.78
C ARG A 1063 41.54 -4.93 -8.10
N ASP A 1064 40.98 -4.56 -9.25
CA ASP A 1064 41.54 -4.88 -10.56
C ASP A 1064 42.82 -4.07 -10.83
N PRO A 1065 43.98 -4.72 -11.06
CA PRO A 1065 45.23 -4.02 -11.38
C PRO A 1065 45.21 -3.35 -12.77
N GLN A 1066 44.31 -3.73 -13.69
CA GLN A 1066 44.22 -3.16 -15.03
C GLN A 1066 43.08 -2.14 -15.16
N LEU A 1067 43.14 -1.07 -14.37
CA LEU A 1067 42.12 0.00 -14.31
C LEU A 1067 41.72 0.61 -15.67
N GLY A 1068 42.65 0.66 -16.63
CA GLY A 1068 42.42 1.25 -17.95
C GLY A 1068 41.31 0.59 -18.77
N THR A 1069 40.93 -0.66 -18.46
CA THR A 1069 39.82 -1.35 -19.15
C THR A 1069 38.43 -0.89 -18.68
N HIS A 1070 38.33 -0.30 -17.48
CA HIS A 1070 37.08 0.14 -16.88
C HIS A 1070 36.81 1.64 -17.08
N LEU A 1071 37.77 2.38 -17.64
CA LEU A 1071 37.70 3.83 -17.83
C LEU A 1071 37.50 4.15 -19.31
N SER A 1072 36.35 4.72 -19.68
CA SER A 1072 36.18 5.38 -20.98
C SER A 1072 36.27 6.90 -20.80
N PHE A 1073 37.13 7.54 -21.58
CA PHE A 1073 37.22 9.00 -21.65
C PHE A 1073 36.40 9.48 -22.83
N VAL A 1074 35.21 10.03 -22.56
CA VAL A 1074 34.38 10.62 -23.61
C VAL A 1074 34.85 12.06 -23.84
N PRO A 1075 35.20 12.46 -25.08
CA PRO A 1075 35.52 13.84 -25.39
C PRO A 1075 34.28 14.72 -25.20
N VAL A 1076 34.23 15.44 -24.07
CA VAL A 1076 33.17 16.42 -23.82
C VAL A 1076 33.41 17.63 -24.72
N SER A 1077 32.36 18.07 -25.40
CA SER A 1077 32.31 19.26 -26.27
C SER A 1077 33.07 20.46 -25.70
N THR A 1078 33.76 21.21 -26.57
CA THR A 1078 34.60 22.37 -26.25
C THR A 1078 33.87 23.55 -25.58
N VAL A 1079 32.55 23.47 -25.40
CA VAL A 1079 31.76 24.52 -24.73
C VAL A 1079 31.78 24.38 -23.19
N GLN A 1080 32.30 23.28 -22.64
CA GLN A 1080 32.43 23.10 -21.18
C GLN A 1080 33.91 23.13 -20.73
N PRO A 1081 34.31 24.05 -19.82
CA PRO A 1081 35.71 24.16 -19.37
C PRO A 1081 36.16 23.05 -18.40
N SER A 1082 35.27 22.16 -17.98
CA SER A 1082 35.51 21.23 -16.86
C SER A 1082 35.69 19.75 -17.26
N GLY A 1083 35.77 19.44 -18.56
CA GLY A 1083 36.06 18.09 -19.06
C GLY A 1083 37.40 18.05 -19.81
N PHE A 1084 38.13 16.92 -19.74
CA PHE A 1084 39.33 16.68 -20.53
C PHE A 1084 38.97 16.42 -22.01
N GLY A 1085 38.46 17.44 -22.71
CA GLY A 1085 38.25 17.44 -24.15
C GLY A 1085 39.57 17.62 -24.90
N GLY A 1086 39.64 17.06 -26.12
CA GLY A 1086 40.78 17.23 -27.02
C GLY A 1086 41.96 16.27 -26.77
N PRO A 1087 43.20 16.63 -27.13
CA PRO A 1087 44.35 15.72 -27.08
C PRO A 1087 44.62 15.10 -25.69
N TRP A 1088 44.06 15.70 -24.62
CA TRP A 1088 44.05 15.15 -23.27
C TRP A 1088 43.34 13.81 -23.16
N GLY A 1089 42.15 13.66 -23.75
CA GLY A 1089 41.37 12.42 -23.72
C GLY A 1089 42.13 11.26 -24.37
N ALA A 1090 42.78 11.52 -25.51
CA ALA A 1090 43.61 10.55 -26.22
C ALA A 1090 44.90 10.18 -25.47
N MET A 1091 45.47 11.13 -24.72
CA MET A 1091 46.66 10.89 -23.92
C MET A 1091 46.35 10.07 -22.66
N LEU A 1092 45.24 10.38 -21.97
CA LEU A 1092 44.76 9.65 -20.80
C LEU A 1092 44.27 8.24 -21.16
N SER A 1093 43.68 8.06 -22.35
CA SER A 1093 43.30 6.73 -22.86
C SER A 1093 44.51 5.83 -23.14
N ASN A 1094 45.67 6.41 -23.48
CA ASN A 1094 46.91 5.67 -23.74
C ASN A 1094 47.84 5.59 -22.52
N ALA A 1095 47.46 6.18 -21.38
CA ALA A 1095 48.28 6.15 -20.17
C ALA A 1095 48.20 4.79 -19.45
N THR A 1096 49.29 4.38 -18.82
CA THR A 1096 49.28 3.25 -17.88
C THR A 1096 48.78 3.71 -16.51
N TRP A 1097 47.62 3.19 -16.09
CA TRP A 1097 47.00 3.46 -14.79
C TRP A 1097 47.54 2.49 -13.74
N VAL A 1098 48.07 3.01 -12.62
CA VAL A 1098 48.61 2.20 -11.52
C VAL A 1098 48.02 2.68 -10.22
N ARG A 1099 47.31 1.81 -9.49
CA ARG A 1099 46.70 2.16 -8.21
C ARG A 1099 47.75 2.63 -7.19
N ASN A 1100 47.43 3.68 -6.42
CA ASN A 1100 48.22 4.05 -5.28
C ASN A 1100 48.07 3.02 -4.15
N ALA A 1101 49.17 2.34 -3.79
CA ALA A 1101 49.17 1.29 -2.78
C ALA A 1101 48.73 1.77 -1.38
N THR A 1102 48.91 3.07 -1.07
CA THR A 1102 48.59 3.62 0.26
C THR A 1102 47.19 4.22 0.37
N ASN A 1103 46.53 4.55 -0.75
CA ASN A 1103 45.20 5.16 -0.73
C ASN A 1103 44.29 4.55 -1.80
N PRO A 1104 43.26 3.76 -1.40
CA PRO A 1104 42.33 3.10 -2.32
C PRO A 1104 41.49 4.04 -3.18
N SER A 1105 41.47 5.34 -2.86
CA SER A 1105 40.70 6.36 -3.56
C SER A 1105 41.53 7.10 -4.61
N THR A 1106 42.83 6.79 -4.74
CA THR A 1106 43.73 7.41 -5.72
C THR A 1106 44.37 6.41 -6.67
N VAL A 1107 44.51 6.82 -7.94
CA VAL A 1107 45.35 6.19 -8.97
C VAL A 1107 46.53 7.10 -9.25
#